data_AF-A0AAV4IGS2-F1
#
_entry.id   AF-A0AAV4IGS2-F1
#
_cell.length_a   1.000
_cell.length_b   1.000
_cell.length_c   1.000
_cell.angle_alpha   90.00
_cell.angle_beta   90.00
_cell.angle_gamma   90.00
#
_symmetry.space_group_name_H-M   'P 1'
#
loop_
_entity.id
_entity.type
_entity.pdbx_description
1 polymer ?
#
loop_
_entity_poly.entity_id
_entity_poly.type
_entity_poly.pdbx_seq_one_letter_code
_entity_poly.pdbx_strand_id
1 'polypeptide(L)'
;MHFSRLQITVEPESNLAEWKVEADNGSLDHQFKIACHHLKLAEVGSDGEINGEQAVYWFIKASQRGHEEATEKLRHCVVNNIGVNDSNKSDALWCLNTSASEKRIRYAARSLFSRLGGGQGGVISKDEYIKAINSMTAGHEKERKILLAAGKSIGDTITENDFVKTVSKKIQGTLTLTAEETDETSAAYNAASPVRKVLVYPRETAKIIMDRSLEYASKEGLGMIMALIPTNQIYLLAMVFFYSYLKAELFLLVIPLLVFFISFLVLVVATLQMFYKKRKQKDANSLTSLLQSQFDTNIDIESTESQYSWNSLTPYYVFFGILPVMVVSFSFANKSYIPCAEMVVVAMAMTGLCFFGLADSHDHLTFAALAAHTFASLPILLGNIEISIISKIVGFITHPVISLRLGMGIYFNLSLPSLVHMLIPFLFLRMAMKGGWSGVLKTLVPHLVCYCWFSFVIAAFPSTTWLSLVRATAGYLLLPLFVPVSLLAFIFGILFFLYKLLQTEMVGKLIVTGLLIAIPVLLTQTKLFFGKKSKAESPKAKKMKRIVMVGFSAAAILPLLFVRVPSLTAKKHVELSQEDYLDLCVAGGSELTAPYQMRCRDFIGTRVNWTGQVSQVKVVQTENTAESVIKSLPSIIAQPLYCIYGDPWPECDEGTMSEKALRHCKLMESAGQTCHLHRLDQISFSLDLSVGEGKLAVALEANDAFRSRLLALEPGDDVQFVGTLLDAGTSSIKMKLRSLKCISRQLPVMEDFGVEIVDEELLLKMTADAVAMTFNFGLFPLFSFSPEL
;
A
#
# COMPACT_ATOMS: atom_id res chain seq x y z
N MET A 1 1.13 -28.95 51.15
CA MET A 1 1.62 -30.08 51.97
C MET A 1 3.04 -30.36 51.53
N HIS A 2 4.13 -30.24 52.27
CA HIS A 2 4.43 -30.11 53.69
C HIS A 2 5.32 -28.87 53.92
N PHE A 3 4.95 -27.97 54.83
CA PHE A 3 5.92 -27.09 55.48
C PHE A 3 6.30 -27.75 56.82
N SER A 4 7.49 -28.31 56.88
CA SER A 4 8.12 -28.77 58.11
C SER A 4 8.38 -27.57 59.02
N ARG A 5 7.95 -27.68 60.29
CA ARG A 5 8.33 -26.79 61.40
C ARG A 5 9.85 -26.67 61.44
N LEU A 6 10.39 -25.54 60.99
CA LEU A 6 11.76 -25.13 61.27
C LEU A 6 11.82 -24.63 62.72
N GLN A 7 12.67 -25.28 63.52
CA GLN A 7 13.06 -24.79 64.84
C GLN A 7 13.61 -23.36 64.73
N ILE A 8 13.18 -22.53 65.67
CA ILE A 8 13.54 -21.13 65.80
C ILE A 8 14.98 -21.04 66.28
N THR A 9 15.89 -20.64 65.40
CA THR A 9 17.17 -20.02 65.78
C THR A 9 17.20 -18.63 65.17
N VAL A 10 16.88 -17.62 65.96
CA VAL A 10 17.17 -16.22 65.63
C VAL A 10 18.70 -16.09 65.66
N GLU A 11 19.29 -15.73 64.53
CA GLU A 11 20.75 -15.50 64.45
C GLU A 11 21.18 -14.42 65.46
N PRO A 12 22.38 -14.53 66.06
CA PRO A 12 22.79 -13.68 67.17
C PRO A 12 22.83 -12.19 66.79
N GLU A 13 22.42 -11.32 67.73
CA GLU A 13 22.39 -9.85 67.58
C GLU A 13 23.73 -9.24 67.15
N SER A 14 24.87 -9.93 67.36
CA SER A 14 26.20 -9.47 66.94
C SER A 14 26.33 -9.28 65.42
N ASN A 15 25.62 -10.09 64.62
CA ASN A 15 25.68 -10.02 63.15
C ASN A 15 24.76 -8.93 62.59
N LEU A 16 23.75 -8.48 63.35
CA LEU A 16 22.76 -7.52 62.88
C LEU A 16 23.37 -6.12 62.71
N ALA A 17 24.27 -5.71 63.60
CA ALA A 17 24.96 -4.43 63.50
C ALA A 17 25.86 -4.38 62.25
N GLU A 18 26.59 -5.46 61.97
CA GLU A 18 27.42 -5.60 60.78
C GLU A 18 26.57 -5.60 59.51
N TRP A 19 25.49 -6.39 59.48
CA TRP A 19 24.57 -6.38 58.34
C TRP A 19 23.98 -5.01 58.12
N LYS A 20 23.63 -4.26 59.17
CA LYS A 20 23.04 -2.93 59.05
C LYS A 20 24.02 -1.95 58.42
N VAL A 21 25.28 -1.97 58.85
CA VAL A 21 26.34 -1.18 58.21
C VAL A 21 26.46 -1.54 56.73
N GLU A 22 26.50 -2.83 56.38
CA GLU A 22 26.60 -3.26 54.98
C GLU A 22 25.35 -2.95 54.15
N ALA A 23 24.16 -3.03 54.76
CA ALA A 23 22.89 -2.68 54.13
C ALA A 23 22.77 -1.18 53.88
N ASP A 24 23.24 -0.36 54.83
CA ASP A 24 23.35 1.09 54.71
C ASP A 24 24.41 1.50 53.67
N ASN A 25 25.52 0.75 53.57
CA ASN A 25 26.51 0.86 52.50
C ASN A 25 25.99 0.42 51.12
N GLY A 26 24.76 -0.11 51.05
CA GLY A 26 24.09 -0.44 49.80
C GLY A 26 24.32 -1.88 49.31
N SER A 27 24.68 -2.82 50.18
CA SER A 27 24.72 -4.25 49.83
C SER A 27 23.30 -4.82 49.72
N LEU A 28 22.92 -5.30 48.52
CA LEU A 28 21.59 -5.89 48.27
C LEU A 28 21.32 -7.13 49.12
N ASP A 29 22.33 -7.99 49.25
CA ASP A 29 22.23 -9.23 50.03
C ASP A 29 22.03 -8.93 51.51
N HIS A 30 22.71 -7.92 52.05
CA HIS A 30 22.53 -7.52 53.46
C HIS A 30 21.20 -6.79 53.68
N GLN A 31 20.75 -5.97 52.73
CA GLN A 31 19.39 -5.40 52.75
C GLN A 31 18.32 -6.50 52.78
N PHE A 32 18.49 -7.55 51.98
CA PHE A 32 17.59 -8.71 51.96
C PHE A 32 17.66 -9.53 53.26
N LYS A 33 18.86 -9.78 53.81
CA LYS A 33 19.05 -10.51 55.07
C LYS A 33 18.39 -9.80 56.25
N ILE A 34 18.56 -8.48 56.37
CA ILE A 34 17.91 -7.67 57.41
C ILE A 34 16.39 -7.67 57.23
N ALA A 35 15.90 -7.52 56.00
CA ALA A 35 14.47 -7.58 55.72
C ALA A 35 13.86 -8.93 56.16
N CYS A 36 14.55 -10.03 55.87
CA CYS A 36 14.13 -11.37 56.30
C CYS A 36 14.19 -11.55 57.82
N HIS A 37 15.17 -10.94 58.49
CA HIS A 37 15.27 -10.97 59.96
C HIS A 37 14.08 -10.25 60.61
N HIS A 38 13.77 -9.02 60.17
CA HIS A 38 12.62 -8.28 60.66
C HIS A 38 11.28 -8.96 60.33
N LEU A 39 11.15 -9.57 59.16
CA LEU A 39 9.95 -10.35 58.81
C LEU A 39 9.72 -11.50 59.78
N LYS A 40 10.78 -12.24 60.15
CA LYS A 40 10.68 -13.33 61.14
C LYS A 40 10.29 -12.82 62.53
N LEU A 41 10.84 -11.67 62.96
CA LEU A 41 10.45 -11.05 64.23
C LEU A 41 8.99 -10.59 64.21
N ALA A 42 8.51 -10.11 63.06
CA ALA A 42 7.11 -9.70 62.89
C ALA A 42 6.13 -10.88 63.04
N GLU A 43 6.53 -12.09 62.65
CA GLU A 43 5.72 -13.30 62.71
C GLU A 43 5.69 -13.97 64.10
N VAL A 44 6.64 -13.66 65.00
CA VAL A 44 6.85 -14.38 66.27
C VAL A 44 6.75 -13.49 67.52
N GLY A 45 6.93 -12.16 67.41
CA GLY A 45 7.13 -11.25 68.55
C GLY A 45 5.97 -10.28 68.87
N SER A 46 6.08 -9.59 70.02
CA SER A 46 5.10 -8.59 70.50
C SER A 46 5.12 -7.26 69.72
N ASP A 47 6.21 -6.96 69.01
CA ASP A 47 6.38 -5.74 68.19
C ASP A 47 6.16 -6.05 66.69
N GLY A 48 5.10 -6.80 66.38
CA GLY A 48 4.84 -7.34 65.04
C GLY A 48 4.69 -6.28 63.96
N GLU A 49 4.04 -5.17 64.28
CA GLU A 49 3.74 -4.08 63.34
C GLU A 49 5.02 -3.29 62.97
N ILE A 50 5.81 -2.90 63.97
CA ILE A 50 7.07 -2.15 63.78
C ILE A 50 8.09 -2.99 63.00
N ASN A 51 8.23 -4.27 63.35
CA ASN A 51 9.12 -5.17 62.63
C ASN A 51 8.62 -5.47 61.21
N GLY A 52 7.30 -5.57 61.01
CA GLY A 52 6.70 -5.68 59.69
C GLY A 52 7.04 -4.47 58.81
N GLU A 53 6.90 -3.25 59.33
CA GLU A 53 7.21 -2.02 58.59
C GLU A 53 8.69 -1.95 58.21
N GLN A 54 9.60 -2.32 59.11
CA GLN A 54 11.04 -2.40 58.82
C GLN A 54 11.36 -3.46 57.77
N ALA A 55 10.70 -4.62 57.82
CA ALA A 55 10.85 -5.65 56.81
C ALA A 55 10.44 -5.14 55.43
N VAL A 56 9.25 -4.52 55.33
CA VAL A 56 8.73 -3.93 54.10
C VAL A 56 9.65 -2.82 53.58
N TYR A 57 10.17 -1.96 54.46
CA TYR A 57 11.12 -0.91 54.08
C TYR A 57 12.38 -1.47 53.38
N TRP A 58 13.02 -2.47 53.98
CA TRP A 58 14.23 -3.07 53.42
C TRP A 58 13.93 -3.91 52.17
N PHE A 59 12.79 -4.62 52.13
CA PHE A 59 12.35 -5.32 50.93
C PHE A 59 12.08 -4.34 49.77
N ILE A 60 11.47 -3.18 50.03
CA ILE A 60 11.27 -2.14 49.01
C ILE A 60 12.62 -1.63 48.50
N LYS A 61 13.58 -1.30 49.38
CA LYS A 61 14.92 -0.85 48.96
C LYS A 61 15.64 -1.85 48.06
N ALA A 62 15.67 -3.13 48.45
CA ALA A 62 16.31 -4.18 47.66
C ALA A 62 15.53 -4.44 46.35
N SER A 63 14.20 -4.46 46.42
CA SER A 63 13.33 -4.65 45.25
C SER A 63 13.49 -3.52 44.22
N GLN A 64 13.56 -2.25 44.64
CA GLN A 64 13.73 -1.09 43.74
C GLN A 64 15.01 -1.17 42.90
N ARG A 65 16.00 -1.95 43.34
CA ARG A 65 17.26 -2.23 42.61
C ARG A 65 17.21 -3.53 41.81
N GLY A 66 16.05 -4.18 41.74
CA GLY A 66 15.79 -5.39 40.97
C GLY A 66 16.22 -6.68 41.67
N HIS A 67 16.27 -6.73 43.00
CA HIS A 67 16.46 -7.98 43.75
C HIS A 67 15.17 -8.82 43.70
N GLU A 68 15.22 -9.96 43.00
CA GLU A 68 14.04 -10.76 42.67
C GLU A 68 13.46 -11.47 43.90
N GLU A 69 14.31 -12.06 44.75
CA GLU A 69 13.85 -12.72 45.99
C GLU A 69 13.24 -11.72 46.97
N ALA A 70 13.73 -10.48 47.00
CA ALA A 70 13.16 -9.42 47.83
C ALA A 70 11.79 -9.00 47.31
N THR A 71 11.61 -8.97 45.98
CA THR A 71 10.31 -8.70 45.35
C THR A 71 9.29 -9.79 45.70
N GLU A 72 9.71 -11.06 45.75
CA GLU A 72 8.83 -12.17 46.12
C GLU A 72 8.47 -12.16 47.61
N LYS A 73 9.42 -11.86 48.50
CA LYS A 73 9.13 -11.66 49.92
C LYS A 73 8.26 -10.43 50.19
N LEU A 74 8.42 -9.37 49.41
CA LEU A 74 7.53 -8.21 49.45
C LEU A 74 6.10 -8.58 49.02
N ARG A 75 5.94 -9.46 48.01
CA ARG A 75 4.63 -9.98 47.58
C ARG A 75 3.94 -10.69 48.73
N HIS A 76 4.66 -11.53 49.46
CA HIS A 76 4.15 -12.19 50.66
C HIS A 76 3.67 -11.18 51.71
N CYS A 77 4.45 -10.13 51.98
CA CYS A 77 4.07 -9.09 52.93
C CYS A 77 2.79 -8.34 52.50
N VAL A 78 2.66 -8.01 51.21
CA VAL A 78 1.46 -7.33 50.67
C VAL A 78 0.22 -8.22 50.69
N VAL A 79 0.33 -9.50 50.33
CA VAL A 79 -0.80 -10.44 50.33
C VAL A 79 -1.31 -10.71 51.74
N ASN A 80 -0.41 -10.81 52.72
CA ASN A 80 -0.75 -11.09 54.11
C ASN A 80 -0.92 -9.83 54.97
N ASN A 81 -0.84 -8.65 54.37
CA ASN A 81 -0.93 -7.35 55.03
C ASN A 81 0.04 -7.18 56.22
N ILE A 82 1.27 -7.69 56.09
CA ILE A 82 2.32 -7.61 57.10
C ILE A 82 3.14 -6.35 56.85
N GLY A 83 3.10 -5.38 57.76
CA GLY A 83 3.94 -4.18 57.70
C GLY A 83 3.63 -3.18 56.56
N VAL A 84 2.52 -3.38 55.85
CA VAL A 84 2.07 -2.49 54.78
C VAL A 84 1.14 -1.43 55.37
N ASN A 85 1.47 -0.16 55.14
CA ASN A 85 0.72 1.00 55.61
C ASN A 85 0.51 2.00 54.45
N ASP A 86 -0.28 3.05 54.67
CA ASP A 86 -0.61 4.01 53.60
C ASP A 86 0.63 4.73 53.03
N SER A 87 1.72 4.81 53.79
CA SER A 87 2.96 5.46 53.36
C SER A 87 3.83 4.61 52.43
N ASN A 88 3.87 3.28 52.62
CA ASN A 88 4.74 2.38 51.86
C ASN A 88 4.00 1.58 50.77
N LYS A 89 2.66 1.59 50.80
CA LYS A 89 1.80 0.80 49.91
C LYS A 89 1.99 1.12 48.44
N SER A 90 2.13 2.40 48.07
CA SER A 90 2.36 2.79 46.67
C SER A 90 3.67 2.22 46.13
N ASP A 91 4.72 2.25 46.94
CA ASP A 91 6.07 1.81 46.56
C ASP A 91 6.16 0.28 46.52
N ALA A 92 5.47 -0.39 47.44
CA ALA A 92 5.30 -1.84 47.44
C ALA A 92 4.56 -2.30 46.18
N LEU A 93 3.42 -1.69 45.85
CA LEU A 93 2.66 -2.01 44.64
C LEU A 93 3.44 -1.70 43.37
N TRP A 94 4.16 -0.57 43.33
CA TRP A 94 5.04 -0.24 42.21
C TRP A 94 6.12 -1.31 42.01
N CYS A 95 6.75 -1.76 43.11
CA CYS A 95 7.71 -2.85 43.08
C CYS A 95 7.11 -4.17 42.56
N LEU A 96 5.87 -4.50 42.92
CA LEU A 96 5.25 -5.75 42.47
C LEU A 96 4.79 -5.72 41.02
N ASN A 97 4.44 -4.54 40.50
CA ASN A 97 3.93 -4.36 39.14
C ASN A 97 5.02 -4.03 38.10
N THR A 98 6.25 -3.76 38.53
CA THR A 98 7.37 -3.37 37.65
C THR A 98 8.33 -4.55 37.46
N SER A 99 8.82 -4.79 36.24
CA SER A 99 9.77 -5.88 35.96
C SER A 99 11.13 -5.63 36.62
N ALA A 100 11.88 -6.69 36.95
CA ALA A 100 13.21 -6.55 37.54
C ALA A 100 14.17 -5.74 36.64
N SER A 101 14.13 -5.93 35.33
CA SER A 101 14.91 -5.16 34.35
C SER A 101 14.56 -3.67 34.37
N GLU A 102 13.28 -3.32 34.41
CA GLU A 102 12.83 -1.92 34.48
C GLU A 102 13.26 -1.25 35.78
N LYS A 103 13.18 -1.97 36.92
CA LYS A 103 13.67 -1.46 38.21
C LYS A 103 15.18 -1.16 38.16
N ARG A 104 15.99 -2.08 37.61
CA ARG A 104 17.44 -1.89 37.43
C ARG A 104 17.75 -0.70 36.52
N ILE A 105 17.04 -0.55 35.40
CA ILE A 105 17.18 0.59 34.48
C ILE A 105 16.84 1.91 35.19
N ARG A 106 15.73 1.97 35.93
CA ARG A 106 15.31 3.18 36.65
C ARG A 106 16.28 3.55 37.76
N TYR A 107 16.83 2.56 38.46
CA TYR A 107 17.87 2.78 39.46
C TYR A 107 19.17 3.33 38.83
N ALA A 108 19.62 2.75 37.71
CA ALA A 108 20.79 3.25 37.00
C ALA A 108 20.58 4.67 36.46
N ALA A 109 19.40 4.96 35.90
CA ALA A 109 19.03 6.31 35.44
C ALA A 109 18.98 7.32 36.60
N ARG A 110 18.45 6.94 37.77
CA ARG A 110 18.45 7.78 38.97
C ARG A 110 19.87 8.07 39.47
N SER A 111 20.71 7.05 39.48
CA SER A 111 22.12 7.16 39.87
C SER A 111 22.89 8.08 38.92
N LEU A 112 22.59 8.00 37.61
CA LEU A 112 23.11 8.92 36.61
C LEU A 112 22.67 10.36 36.87
N PHE A 113 21.38 10.58 37.15
CA PHE A 113 20.85 11.90 37.46
C PHE A 113 21.49 12.52 38.72
N SER A 114 21.70 11.71 39.76
CA SER A 114 22.38 12.16 40.98
C SER A 114 23.83 12.59 40.71
N ARG A 115 24.57 11.86 39.86
CA ARG A 115 25.94 12.23 39.47
C ARG A 115 26.00 13.50 38.62
N LEU A 116 24.95 13.82 37.88
CA LEU A 116 24.85 15.02 37.04
C LEU A 116 24.67 16.33 37.84
N GLY A 117 24.56 16.27 39.18
CA GLY A 117 24.39 17.45 40.03
C GLY A 117 23.02 17.58 40.69
N GLY A 118 22.14 16.56 40.59
CA GLY A 118 20.80 16.58 41.19
C GLY A 118 20.76 16.52 42.72
N GLY A 119 21.92 16.44 43.40
CA GLY A 119 22.02 16.10 44.82
C GLY A 119 21.54 17.15 45.82
N GLN A 120 21.28 18.41 45.43
CA GLN A 120 20.85 19.46 46.39
C GLN A 120 19.50 20.13 46.09
N GLY A 121 18.76 19.70 45.05
CA GLY A 121 17.46 20.30 44.74
C GLY A 121 16.51 19.49 43.87
N GLY A 122 16.84 18.26 43.46
CA GLY A 122 15.97 17.39 42.64
C GLY A 122 15.67 17.92 41.23
N VAL A 123 16.25 19.06 40.85
CA VAL A 123 16.04 19.77 39.58
C VAL A 123 17.37 20.28 39.07
N ILE A 124 17.64 20.07 37.79
CA ILE A 124 18.84 20.55 37.09
C ILE A 124 18.37 21.45 35.94
N SER A 125 19.01 22.61 35.75
CA SER A 125 18.75 23.45 34.58
C SER A 125 19.30 22.79 33.31
N LYS A 126 18.67 23.05 32.15
CA LYS A 126 19.11 22.49 30.87
C LYS A 126 20.59 22.75 30.55
N ASP A 127 21.10 23.94 30.86
CA ASP A 127 22.49 24.32 30.58
C ASP A 127 23.49 23.59 31.48
N GLU A 128 23.15 23.41 32.77
CA GLU A 128 23.95 22.61 33.71
C GLU A 128 23.93 21.13 33.31
N TYR A 129 22.78 20.61 32.92
CA TYR A 129 22.63 19.24 32.43
C TYR A 129 23.50 18.97 31.19
N ILE A 130 23.49 19.89 30.21
CA ILE A 130 24.32 19.76 29.00
C ILE A 130 25.80 19.76 29.37
N LYS A 131 26.24 20.67 30.26
CA LYS A 131 27.64 20.72 30.72
C LYS A 131 28.06 19.43 31.44
N ALA A 132 27.21 18.91 32.33
CA ALA A 132 27.49 17.72 33.11
C ALA A 132 27.51 16.44 32.25
N ILE A 133 26.63 16.32 31.25
CA ILE A 133 26.67 15.20 30.29
C ILE A 133 27.96 15.24 29.47
N ASN A 134 28.37 16.44 29.03
CA ASN A 134 29.57 16.62 28.21
C ASN A 134 30.87 16.20 28.94
N SER A 135 30.94 16.36 30.26
CA SER A 135 32.11 15.94 31.04
C SER A 135 32.13 14.44 31.35
N MET A 136 30.97 13.82 31.63
CA MET A 136 30.89 12.40 32.03
C MET A 136 30.95 11.40 30.87
N THR A 137 30.73 11.84 29.64
CA THR A 137 30.67 10.97 28.45
C THR A 137 31.88 11.12 27.53
N ALA A 138 33.04 11.50 28.09
CA ALA A 138 34.29 11.57 27.34
C ALA A 138 34.64 10.18 26.75
N GLY A 139 34.62 10.06 25.42
CA GLY A 139 34.84 8.80 24.69
C GLY A 139 33.58 8.06 24.21
N HIS A 140 32.39 8.43 24.69
CA HIS A 140 31.09 7.81 24.36
C HIS A 140 30.17 8.78 23.61
N GLU A 141 30.57 9.17 22.40
CA GLU A 141 29.94 10.28 21.68
C GLU A 141 28.50 9.98 21.21
N LYS A 142 28.14 8.70 20.98
CA LYS A 142 26.77 8.31 20.60
C LYS A 142 25.83 8.38 21.79
N GLU A 143 26.24 7.83 22.92
CA GLU A 143 25.48 7.78 24.16
C GLU A 143 25.29 9.18 24.76
N ARG A 144 26.32 10.03 24.65
CA ARG A 144 26.23 11.47 24.92
C ARG A 144 25.07 12.12 24.17
N LYS A 145 25.00 11.94 22.85
CA LYS A 145 23.95 12.53 21.99
C LYS A 145 22.57 12.03 22.38
N ILE A 146 22.45 10.75 22.70
CA ILE A 146 21.22 10.09 23.14
C ILE A 146 20.72 10.67 24.48
N LEU A 147 21.62 10.94 25.42
CA LEU A 147 21.30 11.54 26.73
C LEU A 147 20.99 13.04 26.62
N LEU A 148 21.73 13.79 25.80
CA LEU A 148 21.43 15.20 25.52
C LEU A 148 20.03 15.35 24.91
N ALA A 149 19.68 14.48 23.96
CA ALA A 149 18.35 14.44 23.37
C ALA A 149 17.25 14.15 24.42
N ALA A 150 17.51 13.21 25.33
CA ALA A 150 16.56 12.88 26.39
C ALA A 150 16.32 14.09 27.32
N GLY A 151 17.37 14.82 27.69
CA GLY A 151 17.25 16.07 28.47
C GLY A 151 16.50 17.17 27.72
N LYS A 152 16.76 17.35 26.41
CA LYS A 152 16.05 18.33 25.56
C LYS A 152 14.55 18.06 25.46
N SER A 153 14.13 16.79 25.49
CA SER A 153 12.71 16.39 25.39
C SER A 153 11.88 16.66 26.65
N ILE A 154 12.52 16.87 27.81
CA ILE A 154 11.84 17.07 29.10
C ILE A 154 11.41 18.53 29.29
N GLY A 155 12.25 19.49 28.87
CA GLY A 155 12.00 20.92 29.00
C GLY A 155 13.22 21.68 29.53
N ASP A 156 12.99 22.93 29.98
CA ASP A 156 14.07 23.81 30.48
C ASP A 156 14.53 23.46 31.92
N THR A 157 13.67 22.78 32.67
CA THR A 157 13.96 22.24 34.00
C THR A 157 13.80 20.72 33.97
N ILE A 158 14.83 19.99 34.37
CA ILE A 158 14.85 18.52 34.32
C ILE A 158 14.73 18.01 35.75
N THR A 159 13.63 17.32 36.06
CA THR A 159 13.43 16.65 37.36
C THR A 159 13.94 15.21 37.30
N GLU A 160 14.30 14.65 38.47
CA GLU A 160 14.73 13.25 38.56
C GLU A 160 13.68 12.29 38.00
N ASN A 161 12.41 12.47 38.39
CA ASN A 161 11.32 11.59 37.98
C ASN A 161 11.08 11.66 36.47
N ASP A 162 11.12 12.84 35.86
CA ASP A 162 10.93 13.01 34.42
C ASP A 162 12.10 12.42 33.64
N PHE A 163 13.32 12.58 34.13
CA PHE A 163 14.52 11.98 33.54
C PHE A 163 14.46 10.45 33.58
N VAL A 164 14.24 9.88 34.76
CA VAL A 164 14.16 8.42 34.97
C VAL A 164 13.06 7.81 34.11
N LYS A 165 11.88 8.44 34.06
CA LYS A 165 10.76 8.00 33.24
C LYS A 165 11.08 8.07 31.74
N THR A 166 11.71 9.15 31.28
CA THR A 166 12.09 9.34 29.87
C THR A 166 13.13 8.30 29.44
N VAL A 167 14.18 8.08 30.22
CA VAL A 167 15.23 7.09 29.95
C VAL A 167 14.67 5.67 29.98
N SER A 168 13.88 5.34 30.99
CA SER A 168 13.22 4.02 31.11
C SER A 168 12.31 3.73 29.92
N LYS A 169 11.43 4.68 29.55
CA LYS A 169 10.53 4.52 28.39
C LYS A 169 11.30 4.38 27.07
N LYS A 170 12.41 5.10 26.92
CA LYS A 170 13.28 5.03 25.74
C LYS A 170 13.93 3.65 25.60
N ILE A 171 14.46 3.13 26.69
CA ILE A 171 15.10 1.80 26.72
C ILE A 171 14.07 0.69 26.45
N GLN A 172 12.82 0.87 26.89
CA GLN A 172 11.73 -0.08 26.63
C GLN A 172 11.04 0.08 25.26
N GLY A 173 11.37 1.12 24.49
CA GLY A 173 10.75 1.39 23.18
C GLY A 173 9.33 1.95 23.22
N THR A 174 8.89 2.46 24.37
CA THR A 174 7.59 3.16 24.49
C THR A 174 7.69 4.65 24.16
N LEU A 175 8.91 5.21 24.11
CA LEU A 175 9.19 6.58 23.69
C LEU A 175 10.38 6.61 22.72
N THR A 176 10.17 7.11 21.51
CA THR A 176 11.22 7.34 20.51
C THR A 176 11.48 8.83 20.34
N LEU A 177 12.70 9.28 20.66
CA LEU A 177 13.12 10.68 20.45
C LEU A 177 13.23 11.02 18.96
N THR A 178 12.87 12.26 18.63
CA THR A 178 12.89 12.77 17.26
C THR A 178 14.33 12.94 16.75
N ALA A 179 14.52 12.92 15.43
CA ALA A 179 15.82 13.21 14.82
C ALA A 179 16.27 14.64 15.16
N GLU A 180 15.33 15.59 15.26
CA GLU A 180 15.58 16.96 15.69
C GLU A 180 16.10 17.07 17.13
N GLU A 181 15.69 16.17 18.02
CA GLU A 181 16.18 16.13 19.40
C GLU A 181 17.61 15.57 19.50
N THR A 182 18.01 14.71 18.55
CA THR A 182 19.32 14.03 18.53
C THR A 182 20.43 14.78 17.80
N ASP A 183 20.10 15.76 16.96
CA ASP A 183 21.09 16.45 16.12
C ASP A 183 21.70 17.65 16.85
N GLU A 184 22.99 17.54 17.17
CA GLU A 184 23.89 18.69 17.35
C GLU A 184 24.77 18.81 16.12
N THR A 185 24.23 19.47 15.10
CA THR A 185 24.97 19.88 13.90
C THR A 185 25.95 20.99 14.25
N SER A 186 27.10 21.02 13.59
CA SER A 186 28.09 22.08 13.81
C SER A 186 27.46 23.46 13.60
N ALA A 187 27.86 24.46 14.39
CA ALA A 187 27.36 25.83 14.24
C ALA A 187 27.57 26.36 12.80
N ALA A 188 28.66 25.91 12.15
CA ALA A 188 28.97 26.18 10.74
C ALA A 188 27.97 25.52 9.77
N TYR A 189 27.54 24.28 10.03
CA TYR A 189 26.50 23.60 9.25
C TYR A 189 25.16 24.33 9.38
N ASN A 190 24.74 24.70 10.59
CA ASN A 190 23.45 25.35 10.82
C ASN A 190 23.35 26.73 10.17
N ALA A 191 24.45 27.50 10.18
CA ALA A 191 24.54 28.82 9.55
C ALA A 191 24.68 28.77 8.00
N ALA A 192 24.92 27.60 7.40
CA ALA A 192 25.09 27.46 5.96
C ALA A 192 23.76 27.47 5.19
N SER A 193 23.75 28.05 3.98
CA SER A 193 22.59 28.01 3.07
C SER A 193 22.27 26.58 2.61
N PRO A 194 21.03 26.26 2.18
CA PRO A 194 20.64 24.90 1.79
C PRO A 194 21.54 24.27 0.72
N VAL A 195 21.96 25.08 -0.26
CA VAL A 195 22.88 24.67 -1.34
C VAL A 195 24.28 24.41 -0.78
N ARG A 196 24.76 25.24 0.14
CA ARG A 196 26.08 25.09 0.78
C ARG A 196 26.13 23.90 1.74
N LYS A 197 25.01 23.58 2.41
CA LYS A 197 24.86 22.34 3.22
C LYS A 197 25.07 21.09 2.36
N VAL A 198 24.46 21.04 1.19
CA VAL A 198 24.58 19.89 0.27
C VAL A 198 25.97 19.79 -0.35
N LEU A 199 26.58 20.89 -0.78
CA LEU A 199 27.86 20.89 -1.50
C LEU A 199 29.09 20.78 -0.58
N VAL A 200 29.09 21.45 0.58
CA VAL A 200 30.25 21.51 1.49
C VAL A 200 30.20 20.41 2.55
N TYR A 201 28.99 20.01 2.97
CA TYR A 201 28.78 18.99 3.99
C TYR A 201 27.91 17.84 3.46
N PRO A 202 28.30 17.15 2.36
CA PRO A 202 27.45 16.16 1.70
C PRO A 202 27.14 14.96 2.60
N ARG A 203 28.11 14.49 3.39
CA ARG A 203 27.92 13.34 4.30
C ARG A 203 27.01 13.66 5.49
N GLU A 204 27.19 14.82 6.12
CA GLU A 204 26.33 15.25 7.23
C GLU A 204 24.90 15.52 6.74
N THR A 205 24.75 16.18 5.60
CA THR A 205 23.45 16.43 4.97
C THR A 205 22.74 15.14 4.57
N ALA A 206 23.44 14.19 3.96
CA ALA A 206 22.86 12.90 3.60
C ALA A 206 22.37 12.13 4.84
N LYS A 207 23.13 12.15 5.94
CA LYS A 207 22.74 11.52 7.20
C LYS A 207 21.49 12.15 7.80
N ILE A 208 21.42 13.48 7.84
CA ILE A 208 20.25 14.22 8.39
C ILE A 208 19.02 14.01 7.52
N ILE A 209 19.17 14.09 6.19
CA ILE A 209 18.06 13.84 5.26
C ILE A 209 17.54 12.42 5.41
N MET A 210 18.44 11.44 5.52
CA MET A 210 18.07 10.03 5.75
C MET A 210 17.37 9.84 7.10
N ASP A 211 17.89 10.43 8.17
CA ASP A 211 17.31 10.27 9.50
C ASP A 211 15.94 10.97 9.61
N ARG A 212 15.77 12.16 9.00
CA ARG A 212 14.48 12.87 8.91
C ARG A 212 13.48 12.18 7.98
N SER A 213 13.91 11.66 6.83
CA SER A 213 13.01 10.99 5.90
C SER A 213 12.48 9.68 6.50
N LEU A 214 13.34 8.93 7.22
CA LEU A 214 12.92 7.76 7.98
C LEU A 214 11.98 8.11 9.13
N GLU A 215 12.24 9.20 9.87
CA GLU A 215 11.32 9.66 10.92
C GLU A 215 9.96 10.07 10.36
N TYR A 216 9.95 10.83 9.27
CA TYR A 216 8.73 11.26 8.61
C TYR A 216 7.91 10.08 8.09
N ALA A 217 8.55 9.15 7.38
CA ALA A 217 7.93 7.91 6.95
C ALA A 217 7.40 7.09 8.16
N SER A 218 8.09 7.17 9.30
CA SER A 218 7.71 6.43 10.49
C SER A 218 6.55 7.03 11.28
N LYS A 219 6.45 8.36 11.40
CA LYS A 219 5.40 9.03 12.21
C LYS A 219 4.17 9.38 11.38
N GLU A 220 4.40 9.92 10.19
CA GLU A 220 3.34 10.47 9.35
C GLU A 220 3.11 9.67 8.07
N GLY A 221 4.01 8.76 7.68
CA GLY A 221 3.90 8.02 6.41
C GLY A 221 2.56 7.30 6.23
N LEU A 222 2.09 6.59 7.27
CA LEU A 222 0.78 5.94 7.23
C LEU A 222 -0.38 6.93 7.31
N GLY A 223 -0.23 8.01 8.07
CA GLY A 223 -1.23 9.08 8.17
C GLY A 223 -1.41 9.86 6.87
N MET A 224 -0.32 10.12 6.15
CA MET A 224 -0.33 10.71 4.81
C MET A 224 -1.01 9.79 3.81
N ILE A 225 -0.69 8.49 3.81
CA ILE A 225 -1.35 7.52 2.93
C ILE A 225 -2.84 7.42 3.25
N MET A 226 -3.21 7.39 4.54
CA MET A 226 -4.61 7.39 4.96
C MET A 226 -5.33 8.72 4.64
N ALA A 227 -4.60 9.85 4.60
CA ALA A 227 -5.13 11.14 4.15
C ALA A 227 -5.28 11.22 2.62
N LEU A 228 -4.46 10.46 1.87
CA LEU A 228 -4.57 10.25 0.43
C LEU A 228 -5.77 9.35 0.07
N ILE A 229 -6.33 8.60 1.01
CA ILE A 229 -7.55 7.79 0.85
C ILE A 229 -8.76 8.61 1.33
N PRO A 230 -9.57 9.21 0.45
CA PRO A 230 -10.65 10.09 0.86
C PRO A 230 -11.88 9.31 1.33
N THR A 231 -12.11 9.27 2.64
CA THR A 231 -12.99 8.27 3.28
C THR A 231 -14.48 8.60 3.39
N ASN A 232 -14.96 9.82 3.13
CA ASN A 232 -16.39 10.12 3.39
C ASN A 232 -17.11 11.00 2.36
N GLN A 233 -16.44 11.94 1.69
CA GLN A 233 -17.09 12.82 0.71
C GLN A 233 -16.88 12.38 -0.75
N ILE A 234 -15.83 11.61 -1.01
CA ILE A 234 -15.54 11.08 -2.34
C ILE A 234 -16.35 9.82 -2.62
N TYR A 235 -16.74 8.99 -1.66
CA TYR A 235 -17.60 7.84 -1.97
C TYR A 235 -18.95 8.24 -2.59
N LEU A 236 -19.57 9.31 -2.11
CA LEU A 236 -20.85 9.77 -2.68
C LEU A 236 -20.65 10.46 -4.04
N LEU A 237 -19.64 11.34 -4.15
CA LEU A 237 -19.39 12.10 -5.37
C LEU A 237 -18.77 11.24 -6.49
N ALA A 238 -17.87 10.32 -6.12
CA ALA A 238 -17.34 9.30 -7.01
C ALA A 238 -18.42 8.29 -7.36
N MET A 239 -19.25 7.79 -6.44
CA MET A 239 -20.32 6.84 -6.82
C MET A 239 -21.29 7.47 -7.84
N VAL A 240 -21.65 8.75 -7.69
CA VAL A 240 -22.53 9.47 -8.63
C VAL A 240 -21.83 9.78 -9.95
N PHE A 241 -20.56 10.20 -9.92
CA PHE A 241 -19.77 10.49 -11.13
C PHE A 241 -19.40 9.21 -11.90
N PHE A 242 -19.04 8.14 -11.19
CA PHE A 242 -18.72 6.83 -11.74
C PHE A 242 -19.96 6.12 -12.30
N TYR A 243 -21.10 6.15 -11.60
CA TYR A 243 -22.34 5.52 -12.10
C TYR A 243 -22.86 6.20 -13.38
N SER A 244 -22.60 7.50 -13.56
CA SER A 244 -23.08 8.27 -14.70
C SER A 244 -22.17 8.22 -15.94
N TYR A 245 -20.90 7.82 -15.82
CA TYR A 245 -19.91 7.96 -16.90
C TYR A 245 -18.97 6.75 -17.12
N LEU A 246 -18.90 5.80 -16.17
CA LEU A 246 -17.90 4.73 -16.19
C LEU A 246 -18.52 3.34 -16.39
N LYS A 247 -18.17 2.69 -17.50
CA LYS A 247 -18.54 1.31 -17.82
C LYS A 247 -17.92 0.35 -16.78
N ALA A 248 -18.59 -0.77 -16.51
CA ALA A 248 -18.13 -1.81 -15.58
C ALA A 248 -16.70 -2.32 -15.88
N GLU A 249 -16.32 -2.36 -17.16
CA GLU A 249 -14.97 -2.71 -17.63
C GLU A 249 -13.87 -1.78 -17.07
N LEU A 250 -14.13 -0.47 -16.95
CA LEU A 250 -13.11 0.47 -16.46
C LEU A 250 -12.87 0.31 -14.95
N PHE A 251 -13.88 -0.13 -14.19
CA PHE A 251 -13.71 -0.44 -12.77
C PHE A 251 -12.80 -1.64 -12.54
N LEU A 252 -12.94 -2.69 -13.34
CA LEU A 252 -12.11 -3.89 -13.27
C LEU A 252 -10.66 -3.62 -13.70
N LEU A 253 -10.43 -2.61 -14.55
CA LEU A 253 -9.08 -2.17 -14.91
C LEU A 253 -8.42 -1.26 -13.86
N VAL A 254 -9.17 -0.29 -13.32
CA VAL A 254 -8.59 0.79 -12.49
C VAL A 254 -8.48 0.42 -11.01
N ILE A 255 -9.47 -0.27 -10.44
CA ILE A 255 -9.48 -0.56 -9.00
C ILE A 255 -8.29 -1.45 -8.59
N PRO A 256 -8.04 -2.62 -9.23
CA PRO A 256 -6.91 -3.47 -8.84
C PRO A 256 -5.56 -2.75 -8.97
N LEU A 257 -5.41 -1.89 -9.98
CA LEU A 257 -4.21 -1.11 -10.21
C LEU A 257 -3.97 -0.09 -9.08
N LEU A 258 -4.99 0.67 -8.69
CA LEU A 258 -4.89 1.64 -7.58
C LEU A 258 -4.62 0.93 -6.25
N VAL A 259 -5.35 -0.15 -5.96
CA VAL A 259 -5.17 -0.92 -4.73
C VAL A 259 -3.75 -1.53 -4.68
N PHE A 260 -3.22 -2.01 -5.81
CA PHE A 260 -1.86 -2.50 -5.91
C PHE A 260 -0.82 -1.41 -5.58
N PHE A 261 -0.92 -0.21 -6.16
CA PHE A 261 0.04 0.86 -5.87
C PHE A 261 -0.02 1.34 -4.42
N ILE A 262 -1.23 1.50 -3.86
CA ILE A 262 -1.41 1.91 -2.46
C ILE A 262 -0.83 0.84 -1.54
N SER A 263 -1.16 -0.44 -1.76
CA SER A 263 -0.67 -1.54 -0.93
C SER A 263 0.84 -1.69 -1.02
N PHE A 264 1.45 -1.59 -2.21
CA PHE A 264 2.91 -1.59 -2.37
C PHE A 264 3.58 -0.44 -1.60
N LEU A 265 3.04 0.78 -1.70
CA LEU A 265 3.57 1.94 -0.96
C LEU A 265 3.49 1.74 0.55
N VAL A 266 2.36 1.20 1.05
CA VAL A 266 2.19 0.86 2.48
C VAL A 266 3.23 -0.16 2.93
N LEU A 267 3.53 -1.18 2.12
CA LEU A 267 4.56 -2.17 2.44
C LEU A 267 5.96 -1.55 2.50
N VAL A 268 6.30 -0.65 1.57
CA VAL A 268 7.58 0.10 1.61
C VAL A 268 7.67 0.96 2.86
N VAL A 269 6.61 1.70 3.21
CA VAL A 269 6.60 2.53 4.43
C VAL A 269 6.70 1.66 5.69
N ALA A 270 6.00 0.52 5.73
CA ALA A 270 6.06 -0.42 6.84
C ALA A 270 7.47 -1.00 7.01
N THR A 271 8.20 -1.32 5.94
CA THR A 271 9.58 -1.82 6.06
C THR A 271 10.58 -0.73 6.47
N LEU A 272 10.41 0.51 6.01
CA LEU A 272 11.19 1.64 6.50
C LEU A 272 10.96 1.90 8.00
N GLN A 273 9.72 1.74 8.47
CA GLN A 273 9.36 1.78 9.89
C GLN A 273 10.06 0.68 10.69
N MET A 274 10.11 -0.55 10.18
CA MET A 274 10.85 -1.65 10.84
C MET A 274 12.33 -1.31 10.99
N PHE A 275 12.95 -0.83 9.92
CA PHE A 275 14.36 -0.45 9.94
C PHE A 275 14.64 0.69 10.94
N TYR A 276 13.79 1.73 10.94
CA TYR A 276 13.89 2.82 11.90
C TYR A 276 13.80 2.31 13.35
N LYS A 277 12.82 1.46 13.67
CA LYS A 277 12.66 0.91 15.02
C LYS A 277 13.80 -0.02 15.43
N LYS A 278 14.31 -0.88 14.54
CA LYS A 278 15.48 -1.73 14.83
C LYS A 278 16.75 -0.90 15.04
N ARG A 279 16.92 0.21 14.32
CA ARG A 279 18.04 1.14 14.58
C ARG A 279 17.91 1.82 15.95
N LYS A 280 16.71 2.29 16.30
CA LYS A 280 16.45 2.88 17.64
C LYS A 280 16.58 1.87 18.77
N GLN A 281 16.30 0.59 18.52
CA GLN A 281 16.59 -0.50 19.46
C GLN A 281 18.09 -0.66 19.71
N LYS A 282 18.92 -0.63 18.66
CA LYS A 282 20.40 -0.67 18.81
C LYS A 282 20.91 0.52 19.64
N ASP A 283 20.35 1.72 19.44
CA ASP A 283 20.66 2.90 20.25
C ASP A 283 20.24 2.72 21.72
N ALA A 284 19.08 2.12 21.99
CA ALA A 284 18.60 1.80 23.33
C ALA A 284 19.49 0.76 24.04
N ASN A 285 19.97 -0.26 23.32
CA ASN A 285 20.87 -1.28 23.86
C ASN A 285 22.25 -0.70 24.20
N SER A 286 22.80 0.19 23.34
CA SER A 286 24.04 0.93 23.64
C SER A 286 23.89 1.78 24.91
N LEU A 287 22.78 2.52 25.05
CA LEU A 287 22.49 3.27 26.26
C LEU A 287 22.41 2.38 27.51
N THR A 288 21.76 1.22 27.38
CA THR A 288 21.62 0.25 28.48
C THR A 288 22.99 -0.31 28.91
N SER A 289 23.86 -0.63 27.95
CA SER A 289 25.22 -1.09 28.23
C SER A 289 26.08 -0.03 28.94
N LEU A 290 25.90 1.25 28.61
CA LEU A 290 26.58 2.35 29.33
C LEU A 290 26.06 2.49 30.76
N LEU A 291 24.76 2.38 30.98
CA LEU A 291 24.19 2.43 32.33
C LEU A 291 24.71 1.26 33.18
N GLN A 292 24.80 0.07 32.60
CA GLN A 292 25.37 -1.10 33.26
C GLN A 292 26.84 -0.90 33.63
N SER A 293 27.68 -0.41 32.71
CA SER A 293 29.11 -0.23 32.98
C SER A 293 29.42 0.86 34.01
N GLN A 294 28.59 1.90 34.10
CA GLN A 294 28.85 3.03 35.01
C GLN A 294 28.32 2.85 36.45
N PHE A 295 27.33 1.98 36.64
CA PHE A 295 26.60 1.85 37.91
C PHE A 295 26.57 0.43 38.49
N ASP A 296 27.32 -0.51 37.90
CA ASP A 296 27.41 -1.92 38.32
C ASP A 296 26.04 -2.57 38.55
N THR A 297 25.09 -2.24 37.68
CA THR A 297 23.76 -2.84 37.70
C THR A 297 23.72 -4.01 36.73
N ASN A 298 23.42 -5.21 37.21
CA ASN A 298 23.24 -6.39 36.37
C ASN A 298 21.93 -6.31 35.56
N ILE A 299 21.86 -5.42 34.56
CA ILE A 299 20.70 -5.28 33.69
C ILE A 299 20.71 -6.43 32.68
N ASP A 300 19.62 -7.18 32.63
CA ASP A 300 19.44 -8.18 31.58
C ASP A 300 19.10 -7.46 30.25
N ILE A 301 20.11 -7.34 29.39
CA ILE A 301 20.01 -6.70 28.08
C ILE A 301 19.08 -7.51 27.16
N GLU A 302 19.04 -8.83 27.30
CA GLU A 302 18.29 -9.70 26.39
C GLU A 302 16.77 -9.56 26.58
N SER A 303 16.31 -9.51 27.83
CA SER A 303 14.89 -9.25 28.13
C SER A 303 14.47 -7.82 27.79
N THR A 304 15.36 -6.84 28.00
CA THR A 304 15.12 -5.44 27.63
C THR A 304 14.94 -5.29 26.12
N GLU A 305 15.81 -5.94 25.34
CA GLU A 305 15.72 -5.99 23.89
C GLU A 305 14.42 -6.67 23.44
N SER A 306 14.05 -7.81 24.06
CA SER A 306 12.81 -8.52 23.75
C SER A 306 11.58 -7.64 24.00
N GLN A 307 11.53 -6.94 25.14
CA GLN A 307 10.46 -6.01 25.47
C GLN A 307 10.33 -4.87 24.44
N TYR A 308 11.47 -4.33 23.99
CA TYR A 308 11.48 -3.33 22.93
C TYR A 308 10.90 -3.89 21.63
N SER A 309 11.31 -5.09 21.22
CA SER A 309 10.78 -5.78 20.03
C SER A 309 9.26 -5.94 20.09
N TRP A 310 8.70 -6.36 21.23
CA TRP A 310 7.25 -6.45 21.43
C TRP A 310 6.53 -5.12 21.25
N ASN A 311 7.03 -4.06 21.88
CA ASN A 311 6.43 -2.71 21.80
C ASN A 311 6.52 -2.09 20.39
N SER A 312 7.40 -2.62 19.54
CA SER A 312 7.68 -2.11 18.20
C SER A 312 7.02 -2.89 17.07
N LEU A 313 6.15 -3.87 17.36
CA LEU A 313 5.58 -4.82 16.40
C LEU A 313 4.61 -4.26 15.35
N THR A 314 4.00 -3.09 15.58
CA THR A 314 2.97 -2.49 14.71
C THR A 314 3.26 -2.57 13.19
N PRO A 315 4.43 -2.15 12.66
CA PRO A 315 4.72 -2.23 11.23
C PRO A 315 4.75 -3.66 10.69
N TYR A 316 5.07 -4.68 11.49
CA TYR A 316 5.03 -6.08 11.06
C TYR A 316 3.60 -6.56 10.83
N TYR A 317 2.68 -6.20 11.72
CA TYR A 317 1.26 -6.51 11.53
C TYR A 317 0.69 -5.83 10.28
N VAL A 318 1.05 -4.56 10.04
CA VAL A 318 0.65 -3.85 8.82
C VAL A 318 1.22 -4.54 7.58
N PHE A 319 2.50 -4.91 7.60
CA PHE A 319 3.15 -5.56 6.47
C PHE A 319 2.49 -6.88 6.10
N PHE A 320 2.34 -7.80 7.07
CA PHE A 320 1.74 -9.11 6.79
C PHE A 320 0.22 -9.02 6.52
N GLY A 321 -0.47 -8.01 7.05
CA GLY A 321 -1.89 -7.78 6.75
C GLY A 321 -2.14 -7.24 5.35
N ILE A 322 -1.26 -6.39 4.82
CA ILE A 322 -1.40 -5.75 3.50
C ILE A 322 -0.80 -6.60 2.37
N LEU A 323 0.18 -7.46 2.67
CA LEU A 323 0.83 -8.31 1.67
C LEU A 323 -0.16 -9.14 0.81
N PRO A 324 -1.16 -9.84 1.36
CA PRO A 324 -2.13 -10.58 0.55
C PRO A 324 -2.94 -9.66 -0.37
N VAL A 325 -3.31 -8.47 0.12
CA VAL A 325 -4.03 -7.46 -0.67
C VAL A 325 -3.17 -7.02 -1.86
N MET A 326 -1.86 -6.80 -1.66
CA MET A 326 -0.95 -6.47 -2.75
C MET A 326 -0.86 -7.60 -3.78
N VAL A 327 -0.67 -8.85 -3.35
CA VAL A 327 -0.51 -10.01 -4.24
C VAL A 327 -1.77 -10.26 -5.08
N VAL A 328 -2.95 -10.22 -4.45
CA VAL A 328 -4.23 -10.36 -5.14
C VAL A 328 -4.44 -9.22 -6.13
N SER A 329 -4.22 -7.97 -5.70
CA SER A 329 -4.41 -6.80 -6.58
C SER A 329 -3.46 -6.80 -7.77
N PHE A 330 -2.21 -7.21 -7.56
CA PHE A 330 -1.23 -7.40 -8.64
C PHE A 330 -1.67 -8.48 -9.64
N SER A 331 -2.27 -9.56 -9.14
CA SER A 331 -2.75 -10.66 -9.97
C SER A 331 -3.91 -10.23 -10.87
N PHE A 332 -4.84 -9.41 -10.35
CA PHE A 332 -5.95 -8.86 -11.12
C PHE A 332 -5.58 -7.70 -12.05
N ALA A 333 -4.55 -6.91 -11.70
CA ALA A 333 -4.17 -5.76 -12.49
C ALA A 333 -3.58 -6.15 -13.85
N ASN A 334 -3.84 -5.31 -14.86
CA ASN A 334 -3.21 -5.45 -16.17
C ASN A 334 -1.73 -5.00 -16.08
N LYS A 335 -0.83 -5.92 -16.42
CA LYS A 335 0.62 -5.79 -16.24
C LYS A 335 1.22 -4.74 -17.18
N SER A 336 0.57 -4.44 -18.31
CA SER A 336 1.02 -3.39 -19.24
C SER A 336 1.01 -1.98 -18.65
N TYR A 337 0.20 -1.73 -17.62
CA TYR A 337 0.11 -0.44 -16.94
C TYR A 337 0.96 -0.36 -15.67
N ILE A 338 1.54 -1.48 -15.25
CA ILE A 338 2.41 -1.53 -14.07
C ILE A 338 3.86 -1.41 -14.54
N PRO A 339 4.63 -0.44 -14.02
CA PRO A 339 6.07 -0.34 -14.28
C PRO A 339 6.80 -1.44 -13.49
N CYS A 340 6.68 -2.70 -13.94
CA CYS A 340 7.16 -3.88 -13.22
C CYS A 340 8.66 -3.83 -12.95
N ALA A 341 9.46 -3.31 -13.88
CA ALA A 341 10.91 -3.20 -13.70
C ALA A 341 11.29 -2.27 -12.55
N GLU A 342 10.64 -1.11 -12.47
CA GLU A 342 10.83 -0.12 -11.41
C GLU A 342 10.44 -0.70 -10.04
N MET A 343 9.29 -1.38 -9.98
CA MET A 343 8.80 -2.01 -8.75
C MET A 343 9.71 -3.17 -8.30
N VAL A 344 10.24 -3.96 -9.23
CA VAL A 344 11.22 -5.03 -8.96
C VAL A 344 12.52 -4.45 -8.40
N VAL A 345 13.04 -3.34 -8.96
CA VAL A 345 14.24 -2.68 -8.42
C VAL A 345 14.01 -2.19 -6.99
N VAL A 346 12.85 -1.59 -6.72
CA VAL A 346 12.48 -1.16 -5.35
C VAL A 346 12.37 -2.37 -4.41
N ALA A 347 11.71 -3.45 -4.83
CA ALA A 347 11.57 -4.66 -4.02
C ALA A 347 12.93 -5.36 -3.76
N MET A 348 13.83 -5.37 -4.75
CA MET A 348 15.22 -5.83 -4.58
C MET A 348 16.00 -4.97 -3.59
N ALA A 349 15.87 -3.64 -3.69
CA ALA A 349 16.49 -2.73 -2.73
C ALA A 349 15.93 -2.94 -1.31
N MET A 350 14.62 -3.13 -1.16
CA MET A 350 13.99 -3.45 0.13
C MET A 350 14.46 -4.81 0.68
N THR A 351 14.60 -5.82 -0.18
CA THR A 351 15.16 -7.14 0.20
C THR A 351 16.58 -6.97 0.76
N GLY A 352 17.44 -6.22 0.06
CA GLY A 352 18.81 -5.93 0.51
C GLY A 352 18.84 -5.15 1.83
N LEU A 353 18.03 -4.10 1.96
CA LEU A 353 17.91 -3.32 3.20
C LEU A 353 17.40 -4.18 4.36
N CYS A 354 16.46 -5.09 4.12
CA CYS A 354 15.99 -6.02 5.15
C CYS A 354 17.10 -7.00 5.55
N PHE A 355 17.84 -7.55 4.58
CA PHE A 355 18.93 -8.48 4.84
C PHE A 355 20.08 -7.83 5.64
N PHE A 356 20.54 -6.64 5.28
CA PHE A 356 21.65 -5.98 6.00
C PHE A 356 21.21 -5.19 7.23
N GLY A 357 20.01 -4.62 7.19
CA GLY A 357 19.53 -3.68 8.20
C GLY A 357 18.81 -4.34 9.37
N LEU A 358 18.06 -5.42 9.10
CA LEU A 358 17.27 -6.13 10.10
C LEU A 358 17.90 -7.44 10.57
N ALA A 359 18.77 -8.08 9.78
CA ALA A 359 19.48 -9.27 10.22
C ALA A 359 20.58 -8.91 11.24
N ASP A 360 20.72 -9.77 12.26
CA ASP A 360 21.83 -9.71 13.19
C ASP A 360 23.04 -10.50 12.64
N SER A 361 24.22 -10.28 13.23
CA SER A 361 25.48 -10.28 12.48
C SER A 361 25.89 -11.59 11.78
N HIS A 362 25.34 -12.77 12.07
CA HIS A 362 25.85 -14.04 11.50
C HIS A 362 24.85 -15.21 11.42
N ASP A 363 23.60 -15.01 10.95
CA ASP A 363 22.74 -16.17 10.68
C ASP A 363 22.94 -16.71 9.26
N HIS A 364 23.94 -17.57 9.06
CA HIS A 364 24.15 -18.33 7.82
C HIS A 364 22.89 -19.07 7.32
N LEU A 365 21.95 -19.36 8.23
CA LEU A 365 20.65 -19.96 7.93
C LEU A 365 19.77 -19.07 7.04
N THR A 366 19.92 -17.75 7.12
CA THR A 366 19.08 -16.79 6.41
C THR A 366 19.57 -16.60 4.99
N PHE A 367 20.90 -16.54 4.83
CA PHE A 367 21.55 -16.65 3.53
C PHE A 367 21.21 -17.99 2.86
N ALA A 368 21.25 -19.11 3.61
CA ALA A 368 20.87 -20.42 3.09
C ALA A 368 19.39 -20.46 2.64
N ALA A 369 18.47 -19.84 3.38
CA ALA A 369 17.06 -19.76 2.99
C ALA A 369 16.84 -18.91 1.74
N LEU A 370 17.52 -17.76 1.61
CA LEU A 370 17.43 -16.91 0.42
C LEU A 370 18.07 -17.57 -0.80
N ALA A 371 19.20 -18.26 -0.61
CA ALA A 371 19.86 -19.03 -1.66
C ALA A 371 19.01 -20.22 -2.11
N ALA A 372 18.38 -20.93 -1.17
CA ALA A 372 17.43 -22.01 -1.45
C ALA A 372 16.22 -21.49 -2.24
N HIS A 373 15.66 -20.34 -1.86
CA HIS A 373 14.56 -19.72 -2.59
C HIS A 373 14.99 -19.29 -4.00
N THR A 374 16.15 -18.65 -4.14
CA THR A 374 16.71 -18.28 -5.45
C THR A 374 16.86 -19.52 -6.35
N PHE A 375 17.40 -20.61 -5.81
CA PHE A 375 17.54 -21.87 -6.54
C PHE A 375 16.19 -22.49 -6.91
N ALA A 376 15.21 -22.47 -6.00
CA ALA A 376 13.86 -22.95 -6.28
C ALA A 376 13.16 -22.14 -7.40
N SER A 377 13.44 -20.84 -7.47
CA SER A 377 12.89 -19.90 -8.47
C SER A 377 13.67 -19.85 -9.80
N LEU A 378 14.79 -20.58 -9.91
CA LEU A 378 15.65 -20.60 -11.10
C LEU A 378 14.89 -20.82 -12.43
N PRO A 379 13.91 -21.76 -12.53
CA PRO A 379 13.06 -21.89 -13.73
C PRO A 379 12.39 -20.59 -14.19
N ILE A 380 11.91 -19.77 -13.25
CA ILE A 380 11.23 -18.51 -13.55
C ILE A 380 12.24 -17.46 -14.01
N LEU A 381 13.38 -17.35 -13.30
CA LEU A 381 14.42 -16.36 -13.58
C LEU A 381 15.11 -16.57 -14.94
N LEU A 382 15.28 -17.83 -15.36
CA LEU A 382 15.99 -18.18 -16.59
C LEU A 382 15.05 -18.55 -17.75
N GLY A 383 13.73 -18.58 -17.53
CA GLY A 383 12.74 -18.95 -18.55
C GLY A 383 12.74 -18.04 -19.79
N ASN A 384 13.07 -16.75 -19.61
CA ASN A 384 13.11 -15.76 -20.69
C ASN A 384 14.48 -15.66 -21.40
N ILE A 385 15.44 -16.55 -21.10
CA ILE A 385 16.79 -16.52 -21.69
C ILE A 385 16.89 -17.58 -22.80
N GLU A 386 16.89 -17.14 -24.05
CA GLU A 386 16.94 -18.01 -25.25
C GLU A 386 18.35 -18.56 -25.58
N ILE A 387 19.24 -18.69 -24.59
CA ILE A 387 20.60 -19.22 -24.80
C ILE A 387 20.55 -20.76 -24.73
N SER A 388 20.84 -21.43 -25.85
CA SER A 388 20.72 -22.90 -26.04
C SER A 388 21.44 -23.78 -24.99
N ILE A 389 22.56 -23.31 -24.44
CA ILE A 389 23.32 -24.04 -23.40
C ILE A 389 22.61 -23.91 -22.04
N ILE A 390 22.14 -22.71 -21.71
CA ILE A 390 21.47 -22.42 -20.44
C ILE A 390 20.10 -23.09 -20.40
N SER A 391 19.34 -23.07 -21.50
CA SER A 391 18.03 -23.71 -21.57
C SER A 391 18.09 -25.23 -21.38
N LYS A 392 19.13 -25.90 -21.89
CA LYS A 392 19.34 -27.35 -21.65
C LYS A 392 19.68 -27.67 -20.20
N ILE A 393 20.53 -26.87 -19.56
CA ILE A 393 20.89 -27.05 -18.14
C ILE A 393 19.68 -26.76 -17.24
N VAL A 394 18.95 -25.68 -17.52
CA VAL A 394 17.73 -25.32 -16.80
C VAL A 394 16.68 -26.40 -16.97
N GLY A 395 16.41 -26.85 -18.20
CA GLY A 395 15.47 -27.95 -18.47
C GLY A 395 15.81 -29.21 -17.69
N PHE A 396 17.08 -29.62 -17.65
CA PHE A 396 17.52 -30.78 -16.87
C PHE A 396 17.25 -30.63 -15.37
N ILE A 397 17.43 -29.44 -14.81
CA ILE A 397 17.20 -29.15 -13.39
C ILE A 397 15.70 -29.05 -13.07
N THR A 398 14.90 -28.54 -14.00
CA THR A 398 13.50 -28.15 -13.75
C THR A 398 12.48 -29.21 -14.13
N HIS A 399 12.86 -30.20 -14.95
CA HIS A 399 11.97 -31.31 -15.29
C HIS A 399 11.48 -32.04 -14.03
N PRO A 400 10.15 -32.17 -13.85
CA PRO A 400 9.60 -32.92 -12.72
C PRO A 400 9.92 -34.40 -12.89
N VAL A 401 10.51 -35.00 -11.86
CA VAL A 401 10.74 -36.46 -11.79
C VAL A 401 9.40 -37.17 -11.62
N ILE A 402 8.47 -36.56 -10.89
CA ILE A 402 7.10 -37.05 -10.67
C ILE A 402 6.15 -35.85 -10.76
N SER A 403 5.09 -35.96 -11.58
CA SER A 403 3.97 -35.02 -11.57
C SER A 403 2.67 -35.76 -11.24
N LEU A 404 2.01 -35.36 -10.15
CA LEU A 404 0.73 -35.94 -9.69
C LEU A 404 -0.38 -34.90 -9.85
N ARG A 405 -1.46 -35.27 -10.53
CA ARG A 405 -2.66 -34.44 -10.66
C ARG A 405 -3.57 -34.68 -9.46
N LEU A 406 -3.76 -33.67 -8.62
CA LEU A 406 -4.54 -33.76 -7.38
C LEU A 406 -6.04 -33.42 -7.56
N GLY A 407 -6.43 -32.95 -8.76
CA GLY A 407 -7.80 -32.50 -9.08
C GLY A 407 -7.94 -30.97 -9.08
N MET A 408 -9.03 -30.46 -9.68
CA MET A 408 -9.33 -29.02 -9.82
C MET A 408 -8.18 -28.15 -10.41
N GLY A 409 -7.42 -28.67 -11.38
CA GLY A 409 -6.31 -27.92 -12.00
C GLY A 409 -5.04 -27.79 -11.14
N ILE A 410 -4.95 -28.50 -10.00
CA ILE A 410 -3.75 -28.51 -9.15
C ILE A 410 -2.83 -29.68 -9.54
N TYR A 411 -1.56 -29.34 -9.78
CA TYR A 411 -0.48 -30.27 -10.06
C TYR A 411 0.55 -30.23 -8.95
N PHE A 412 0.93 -31.39 -8.43
CA PHE A 412 2.07 -31.57 -7.54
C PHE A 412 3.27 -32.02 -8.36
N ASN A 413 4.33 -31.22 -8.37
CA ASN A 413 5.52 -31.46 -9.16
C ASN A 413 6.72 -31.70 -8.25
N LEU A 414 7.27 -32.91 -8.27
CA LEU A 414 8.49 -33.23 -7.56
C LEU A 414 9.70 -33.07 -8.49
N SER A 415 10.34 -31.90 -8.39
CA SER A 415 11.57 -31.55 -9.09
C SER A 415 12.69 -31.20 -8.10
N LEU A 416 13.93 -31.08 -8.57
CA LEU A 416 15.06 -30.65 -7.72
C LEU A 416 14.81 -29.26 -7.08
N PRO A 417 14.30 -28.25 -7.82
CA PRO A 417 13.82 -26.99 -7.24
C PRO A 417 12.76 -27.18 -6.15
N SER A 418 11.85 -28.14 -6.30
CA SER A 418 10.77 -28.40 -5.33
C SER A 418 11.27 -29.03 -4.03
N LEU A 419 12.29 -29.91 -4.11
CA LEU A 419 12.98 -30.44 -2.92
C LEU A 419 13.70 -29.33 -2.14
N VAL A 420 14.33 -28.40 -2.84
CA VAL A 420 14.98 -27.24 -2.20
C VAL A 420 13.94 -26.28 -1.62
N HIS A 421 12.78 -26.12 -2.27
CA HIS A 421 11.67 -25.34 -1.71
C HIS A 421 11.14 -25.92 -0.40
N MET A 422 11.04 -27.26 -0.30
CA MET A 422 10.64 -27.95 0.94
C MET A 422 11.64 -27.76 2.11
N LEU A 423 12.90 -27.39 1.84
CA LEU A 423 13.89 -27.08 2.88
C LEU A 423 13.61 -25.73 3.56
N ILE A 424 12.95 -24.78 2.87
CA ILE A 424 12.76 -23.41 3.36
C ILE A 424 11.93 -23.36 4.65
N PRO A 425 10.75 -24.03 4.76
CA PRO A 425 10.00 -24.09 6.02
C PRO A 425 10.79 -24.74 7.16
N PHE A 426 11.64 -25.74 6.87
CA PHE A 426 12.49 -26.38 7.88
C PHE A 426 13.56 -25.41 8.42
N LEU A 427 14.17 -24.61 7.55
CA LEU A 427 15.10 -23.55 7.96
C LEU A 427 14.40 -22.49 8.82
N PHE A 428 13.18 -22.09 8.46
CA PHE A 428 12.36 -21.16 9.24
C PHE A 428 12.00 -21.72 10.62
N LEU A 429 11.60 -22.99 10.70
CA LEU A 429 11.33 -23.67 11.97
C LEU A 429 12.58 -23.74 12.85
N ARG A 430 13.74 -24.04 12.27
CA ARG A 430 15.01 -24.07 13.01
C ARG A 430 15.40 -22.69 13.55
N MET A 431 15.12 -21.61 12.80
CA MET A 431 15.30 -20.24 13.29
C MET A 431 14.33 -19.90 14.42
N ALA A 432 13.06 -20.33 14.33
CA ALA A 432 12.07 -20.13 15.39
C ALA A 432 12.43 -20.85 16.71
N MET A 433 13.04 -22.04 16.62
CA MET A 433 13.40 -22.83 17.80
C MET A 433 14.60 -22.27 18.58
N LYS A 434 15.42 -21.39 18.00
CA LYS A 434 16.51 -20.69 18.71
C LYS A 434 15.94 -19.59 19.61
N GLY A 435 15.56 -19.91 20.86
CA GLY A 435 15.19 -18.91 21.87
C GLY A 435 13.67 -18.67 22.04
N GLY A 436 12.83 -19.63 21.67
CA GLY A 436 11.37 -19.58 21.88
C GLY A 436 10.70 -18.40 21.16
N TRP A 437 9.66 -17.81 21.77
CA TRP A 437 8.92 -16.68 21.19
C TRP A 437 9.78 -15.42 20.96
N SER A 438 10.82 -15.23 21.78
CA SER A 438 11.79 -14.14 21.59
C SER A 438 12.63 -14.37 20.33
N GLY A 439 13.03 -15.61 20.06
CA GLY A 439 13.74 -15.99 18.83
C GLY A 439 12.92 -15.81 17.56
N VAL A 440 11.62 -16.13 17.61
CA VAL A 440 10.69 -15.90 16.49
C VAL A 440 10.65 -14.42 16.12
N LEU A 441 10.51 -13.55 17.11
CA LEU A 441 10.38 -12.10 16.87
C LEU A 441 11.70 -11.43 16.48
N LYS A 442 12.81 -11.83 17.12
CA LYS A 442 14.13 -11.27 16.87
C LYS A 442 14.71 -11.75 15.55
N THR A 443 14.57 -13.05 15.26
CA THR A 443 15.23 -13.72 14.15
C THR A 443 14.25 -14.05 13.03
N LEU A 444 13.16 -14.80 13.24
CA LEU A 444 12.35 -15.28 12.10
C LEU A 444 11.59 -14.15 11.38
N VAL A 445 10.92 -13.28 12.12
CA VAL A 445 9.98 -12.28 11.56
C VAL A 445 10.66 -11.33 10.56
N PRO A 446 11.82 -10.72 10.84
CA PRO A 446 12.47 -9.86 9.86
C PRO A 446 12.97 -10.59 8.60
N HIS A 447 13.35 -11.87 8.74
CA HIS A 447 13.74 -12.69 7.59
C HIS A 447 12.55 -13.09 6.73
N LEU A 448 11.37 -13.26 7.34
CA LEU A 448 10.12 -13.48 6.60
C LEU A 448 9.75 -12.26 5.74
N VAL A 449 9.97 -11.03 6.25
CA VAL A 449 9.78 -9.79 5.48
C VAL A 449 10.71 -9.75 4.26
N CYS A 450 11.98 -10.11 4.44
CA CYS A 450 12.96 -10.23 3.36
C CYS A 450 12.52 -11.29 2.32
N TYR A 451 12.08 -12.45 2.78
CA TYR A 451 11.55 -13.52 1.94
C TYR A 451 10.33 -13.05 1.13
N CYS A 452 9.40 -12.30 1.72
CA CYS A 452 8.21 -11.79 1.03
C CYS A 452 8.56 -10.77 -0.06
N TRP A 453 9.49 -9.84 0.20
CA TRP A 453 9.96 -8.91 -0.84
C TRP A 453 10.63 -9.63 -2.01
N PHE A 454 11.47 -10.62 -1.70
CA PHE A 454 12.10 -11.44 -2.74
C PHE A 454 11.07 -12.29 -3.50
N SER A 455 10.06 -12.84 -2.81
CA SER A 455 8.95 -13.55 -3.45
C SER A 455 8.22 -12.66 -4.46
N PHE A 456 7.98 -11.39 -4.11
CA PHE A 456 7.40 -10.42 -5.03
C PHE A 456 8.30 -10.13 -6.24
N VAL A 457 9.63 -10.03 -6.04
CA VAL A 457 10.59 -9.91 -7.16
C VAL A 457 10.42 -11.08 -8.12
N ILE A 458 10.41 -12.32 -7.63
CA ILE A 458 10.24 -13.52 -8.46
C ILE A 458 8.90 -13.50 -9.20
N ALA A 459 7.81 -13.10 -8.53
CA ALA A 459 6.47 -13.07 -9.14
C ALA A 459 6.33 -12.00 -10.23
N ALA A 460 6.99 -10.84 -10.08
CA ALA A 460 6.94 -9.75 -11.06
C ALA A 460 7.99 -9.91 -12.18
N PHE A 461 9.02 -10.73 -11.98
CA PHE A 461 10.14 -10.92 -12.91
C PHE A 461 9.71 -11.34 -14.33
N PRO A 462 8.75 -12.27 -14.54
CA PRO A 462 8.31 -12.68 -15.88
C PRO A 462 7.76 -11.53 -16.73
N SER A 463 7.25 -10.48 -16.09
CA SER A 463 6.73 -9.27 -16.75
C SER A 463 7.81 -8.21 -17.00
N THR A 464 9.09 -8.54 -16.85
CA THR A 464 10.22 -7.62 -17.04
C THR A 464 11.23 -8.15 -18.04
N THR A 465 12.02 -7.23 -18.62
CA THR A 465 13.18 -7.55 -19.46
C THR A 465 14.47 -7.04 -18.82
N TRP A 466 15.60 -7.68 -19.12
CA TRP A 466 16.91 -7.24 -18.61
C TRP A 466 17.22 -5.77 -18.96
N LEU A 467 16.85 -5.33 -20.17
CA LEU A 467 17.00 -3.92 -20.58
C LEU A 467 16.16 -2.98 -19.71
N SER A 468 14.91 -3.34 -19.42
CA SER A 468 14.05 -2.55 -18.55
C SER A 468 14.57 -2.46 -17.12
N LEU A 469 15.19 -3.53 -16.60
CA LEU A 469 15.77 -3.57 -15.26
C LEU A 469 17.03 -2.69 -15.15
N VAL A 470 17.90 -2.73 -16.17
CA VAL A 470 19.08 -1.84 -16.25
C VAL A 470 18.62 -0.39 -16.35
N ARG A 471 17.63 -0.09 -17.20
CA ARG A 471 17.03 1.25 -17.33
C ARG A 471 16.45 1.74 -15.99
N ALA A 472 15.67 0.92 -15.31
CA ALA A 472 15.08 1.27 -14.01
C ALA A 472 16.17 1.53 -12.96
N THR A 473 17.18 0.66 -12.89
CA THR A 473 18.31 0.81 -11.96
C THR A 473 19.10 2.09 -12.21
N ALA A 474 19.42 2.39 -13.47
CA ALA A 474 20.08 3.63 -13.85
C ALA A 474 19.20 4.87 -13.53
N GLY A 475 17.89 4.77 -13.77
CA GLY A 475 16.91 5.81 -13.44
C GLY A 475 16.90 6.14 -11.95
N TYR A 476 16.86 5.12 -11.08
CA TYR A 476 16.91 5.32 -9.63
C TYR A 476 18.27 5.85 -9.14
N LEU A 477 19.38 5.42 -9.75
CA LEU A 477 20.71 5.93 -9.40
C LEU A 477 20.86 7.42 -9.74
N LEU A 478 20.25 7.86 -10.85
CA LEU A 478 20.25 9.25 -11.31
C LEU A 478 19.10 10.07 -10.72
N LEU A 479 18.22 9.48 -9.90
CA LEU A 479 17.06 10.14 -9.31
C LEU A 479 17.40 11.41 -8.51
N PRO A 480 18.49 11.47 -7.72
CA PRO A 480 18.89 12.72 -7.04
C PRO A 480 19.17 13.88 -7.99
N LEU A 481 19.56 13.60 -9.24
CA LEU A 481 19.81 14.59 -10.29
C LEU A 481 18.53 14.97 -11.04
N PHE A 482 17.63 14.02 -11.27
CA PHE A 482 16.38 14.22 -12.01
C PHE A 482 15.22 14.79 -11.18
N VAL A 483 15.19 14.59 -9.85
CA VAL A 483 14.13 15.13 -8.99
C VAL A 483 14.01 16.66 -9.07
N PRO A 484 15.10 17.45 -9.01
CA PRO A 484 15.02 18.91 -9.20
C PRO A 484 14.49 19.30 -10.58
N VAL A 485 14.91 18.60 -11.63
CA VAL A 485 14.53 18.88 -13.03
C VAL A 485 13.05 18.53 -13.28
N SER A 486 12.59 17.40 -12.76
CA SER A 486 11.20 16.96 -12.86
C SER A 486 10.25 17.83 -12.03
N LEU A 487 10.67 18.34 -10.87
CA LEU A 487 9.92 19.35 -10.11
C LEU A 487 9.75 20.64 -10.90
N LEU A 488 10.81 21.12 -11.56
CA LEU A 488 10.74 22.30 -12.43
C LEU A 488 9.82 22.06 -13.63
N ALA A 489 9.92 20.89 -14.26
CA ALA A 489 9.05 20.50 -15.37
C ALA A 489 7.58 20.35 -14.93
N PHE A 490 7.33 19.83 -13.73
CA PHE A 490 5.99 19.71 -13.15
C PHE A 490 5.38 21.07 -12.82
N ILE A 491 6.16 21.99 -12.23
CA ILE A 491 5.73 23.37 -11.99
C ILE A 491 5.41 24.06 -13.32
N PHE A 492 6.28 23.92 -14.32
CA PHE A 492 6.05 24.47 -15.66
C PHE A 492 4.82 23.84 -16.34
N GLY A 493 4.65 22.52 -16.20
CA GLY A 493 3.49 21.78 -16.70
C GLY A 493 2.18 22.19 -16.04
N ILE A 494 2.17 22.43 -14.72
CA ILE A 494 1.03 22.98 -13.99
C ILE A 494 0.72 24.39 -14.48
N LEU A 495 1.72 25.26 -14.63
CA LEU A 495 1.53 26.62 -15.14
C LEU A 495 0.98 26.61 -16.56
N PHE A 496 1.47 25.71 -17.41
CA PHE A 496 0.98 25.52 -18.78
C PHE A 496 -0.43 24.94 -18.82
N PHE A 497 -0.73 23.97 -17.96
CA PHE A 497 -2.07 23.39 -17.82
C PHE A 497 -3.06 24.41 -17.30
N LEU A 498 -2.71 25.22 -16.28
CA LEU A 498 -3.52 26.33 -15.78
C LEU A 498 -3.77 27.37 -16.87
N TYR A 499 -2.72 27.74 -17.62
CA TYR A 499 -2.83 28.64 -18.78
C TYR A 499 -3.79 28.09 -19.84
N LYS A 500 -3.72 26.79 -20.15
CA LYS A 500 -4.63 26.14 -21.10
C LYS A 500 -6.05 25.96 -20.56
N LEU A 501 -6.20 25.66 -19.28
CA LEU A 501 -7.49 25.54 -18.61
C LEU A 501 -8.23 26.88 -18.69
N LEU A 502 -7.53 27.99 -18.41
CA LEU A 502 -8.03 29.38 -18.56
C LEU A 502 -8.54 29.72 -19.96
N GLN A 503 -8.13 29.01 -21.01
CA GLN A 503 -8.59 29.21 -22.39
C GLN A 503 -9.86 28.40 -22.75
N THR A 504 -10.35 27.51 -21.88
CA THR A 504 -11.51 26.66 -22.18
C THR A 504 -12.84 27.26 -21.71
N GLU A 505 -13.91 27.10 -22.49
CA GLU A 505 -15.28 27.53 -22.13
C GLU A 505 -15.83 26.86 -20.85
N MET A 506 -15.21 25.76 -20.43
CA MET A 506 -15.51 25.04 -19.18
C MET A 506 -15.16 25.87 -17.93
N VAL A 507 -14.17 26.77 -18.01
CA VAL A 507 -13.78 27.65 -16.89
C VAL A 507 -14.85 28.70 -16.61
N GLY A 508 -15.52 29.24 -17.63
CA GLY A 508 -16.67 30.13 -17.42
C GLY A 508 -17.78 29.43 -16.64
N LYS A 509 -18.08 28.18 -16.98
CA LYS A 509 -19.09 27.36 -16.28
C LYS A 509 -18.64 27.00 -14.86
N LEU A 510 -17.37 26.65 -14.65
CA LEU A 510 -16.82 26.34 -13.31
C LEU A 510 -16.74 27.59 -12.40
N ILE A 511 -16.40 28.76 -12.94
CA ILE A 511 -16.39 30.03 -12.21
C ILE A 511 -17.80 30.45 -11.84
N VAL A 512 -18.76 30.33 -12.77
CA VAL A 512 -20.18 30.63 -12.50
C VAL A 512 -20.78 29.64 -11.49
N THR A 513 -20.45 28.35 -11.60
CA THR A 513 -20.89 27.33 -10.63
C THR A 513 -20.22 27.54 -9.26
N GLY A 514 -18.94 27.91 -9.24
CA GLY A 514 -18.21 28.29 -8.03
C GLY A 514 -18.75 29.55 -7.38
N LEU A 515 -19.13 30.57 -8.16
CA LEU A 515 -19.81 31.78 -7.66
C LEU A 515 -21.20 31.46 -7.12
N LEU A 516 -21.97 30.61 -7.80
CA LEU A 516 -23.30 30.16 -7.36
C LEU A 516 -23.24 29.30 -6.08
N ILE A 517 -22.16 28.55 -5.84
CA ILE A 517 -21.91 27.80 -4.60
C ILE A 517 -21.31 28.70 -3.51
N ALA A 518 -20.49 29.69 -3.88
CA ALA A 518 -19.90 30.66 -2.96
C ALA A 518 -20.95 31.59 -2.35
N ILE A 519 -22.02 31.92 -3.08
CA ILE A 519 -23.11 32.78 -2.58
C ILE A 519 -23.80 32.17 -1.33
N PRO A 520 -24.27 30.90 -1.34
CA PRO A 520 -24.78 30.21 -0.14
C PRO A 520 -23.74 30.03 0.97
N VAL A 521 -22.48 29.78 0.63
CA VAL A 521 -21.38 29.59 1.61
C VAL A 521 -21.00 30.91 2.29
N LEU A 522 -20.96 32.02 1.56
CA LEU A 522 -20.75 33.37 2.11
C LEU A 522 -21.95 33.83 2.95
N LEU A 523 -23.18 33.49 2.53
CA LEU A 523 -24.40 33.76 3.30
C LEU A 523 -24.47 32.93 4.61
N THR A 524 -23.93 31.70 4.63
CA THR A 524 -23.87 30.85 5.83
C THR A 524 -22.63 31.10 6.71
N GLN A 525 -21.54 31.65 6.17
CA GLN A 525 -20.32 32.03 6.89
C GLN A 525 -20.21 33.52 7.20
N THR A 526 -21.33 34.23 7.33
CA THR A 526 -21.34 35.65 7.77
C THR A 526 -20.65 35.88 9.13
N LYS A 527 -20.48 34.83 9.96
CA LYS A 527 -19.69 34.87 11.21
C LYS A 527 -18.16 34.93 11.00
N LEU A 528 -17.62 34.55 9.83
CA LEU A 528 -16.18 34.55 9.59
C LEU A 528 -15.68 35.91 9.09
N PHE A 529 -16.49 36.63 8.30
CA PHE A 529 -16.16 37.95 7.76
C PHE A 529 -16.40 39.10 8.77
N PHE A 530 -17.42 39.00 9.63
CA PHE A 530 -17.62 39.95 10.73
C PHE A 530 -16.99 39.43 12.03
N GLY A 531 -15.66 39.50 12.08
CA GLY A 531 -14.89 39.18 13.27
C GLY A 531 -15.13 40.19 14.40
N LYS A 532 -15.87 39.79 15.45
CA LYS A 532 -15.34 39.54 16.81
C LYS A 532 -16.46 39.42 17.85
N LYS A 533 -16.30 38.39 18.69
CA LYS A 533 -16.89 38.15 20.03
C LYS A 533 -18.42 38.24 20.16
N SER A 534 -19.11 37.10 20.10
CA SER A 534 -20.30 36.91 20.96
C SER A 534 -20.66 35.44 21.19
N LYS A 535 -20.58 35.07 22.48
CA LYS A 535 -21.28 34.07 23.30
C LYS A 535 -21.65 32.69 22.73
N ALA A 536 -21.45 31.68 23.59
CA ALA A 536 -21.81 30.28 23.42
C ALA A 536 -23.19 30.08 22.77
N GLU A 537 -23.20 29.29 21.69
CA GLU A 537 -24.39 28.99 20.90
C GLU A 537 -25.47 28.26 21.73
N SER A 538 -26.71 28.77 21.66
CA SER A 538 -27.83 28.24 22.45
C SER A 538 -28.20 26.80 22.03
N PRO A 539 -28.67 25.95 22.97
CA PRO A 539 -28.99 24.54 22.70
C PRO A 539 -30.09 24.35 21.63
N LYS A 540 -30.93 25.37 21.38
CA LYS A 540 -31.94 25.36 20.31
C LYS A 540 -31.30 25.38 18.91
N ALA A 541 -30.16 26.06 18.74
CA ALA A 541 -29.44 26.12 17.45
C ALA A 541 -28.76 24.78 17.11
N LYS A 542 -28.19 24.09 18.11
CA LYS A 542 -27.65 22.73 17.94
C LYS A 542 -28.74 21.72 17.55
N LYS A 543 -29.93 21.82 18.14
CA LYS A 543 -31.07 20.95 17.80
C LYS A 543 -31.56 21.19 16.37
N MET A 544 -31.66 22.45 15.95
CA MET A 544 -32.05 22.81 14.57
C MET A 544 -31.01 22.32 13.55
N LYS A 545 -29.71 22.46 13.82
CA LYS A 545 -28.64 21.97 12.94
C LYS A 545 -28.66 20.46 12.78
N ARG A 546 -28.95 19.71 13.85
CA ARG A 546 -29.09 18.24 13.80
C ARG A 546 -30.33 17.82 13.03
N ILE A 547 -31.44 18.55 13.15
CA ILE A 547 -32.68 18.30 12.40
C ILE A 547 -32.50 18.57 10.90
N VAL A 548 -31.83 19.66 10.53
CA VAL A 548 -31.55 19.98 9.12
C VAL A 548 -30.58 18.97 8.49
N MET A 549 -29.57 18.51 9.24
CA MET A 549 -28.62 17.51 8.77
C MET A 549 -29.28 16.14 8.57
N VAL A 550 -30.12 15.70 9.52
CA VAL A 550 -30.91 14.47 9.40
C VAL A 550 -31.95 14.58 8.28
N GLY A 551 -32.54 15.76 8.08
CA GLY A 551 -33.46 16.04 6.98
C GLY A 551 -32.78 15.93 5.61
N PHE A 552 -31.55 16.44 5.47
CA PHE A 552 -30.77 16.30 4.25
C PHE A 552 -30.29 14.86 4.01
N SER A 553 -29.92 14.13 5.07
CA SER A 553 -29.57 12.71 4.97
C SER A 553 -30.78 11.84 4.61
N ALA A 554 -31.97 12.13 5.15
CA ALA A 554 -33.20 11.43 4.81
C ALA A 554 -33.68 11.75 3.37
N ALA A 555 -33.54 13.01 2.93
CA ALA A 555 -33.84 13.41 1.56
C ALA A 555 -32.86 12.81 0.53
N ALA A 556 -31.61 12.50 0.93
CA ALA A 556 -30.64 11.81 0.10
C ALA A 556 -30.86 10.28 0.03
N ILE A 557 -31.58 9.69 0.98
CA ILE A 557 -31.99 8.27 0.98
C ILE A 557 -33.31 8.07 0.22
N LEU A 558 -34.14 9.11 0.11
CA LEU A 558 -35.42 9.04 -0.59
C LEU A 558 -35.29 8.58 -2.06
N PRO A 559 -34.27 9.00 -2.86
CA PRO A 559 -34.03 8.45 -4.19
C PRO A 559 -33.66 6.96 -4.17
N LEU A 560 -32.94 6.48 -3.15
CA LEU A 560 -32.53 5.07 -3.02
C LEU A 560 -33.72 4.14 -2.72
N LEU A 561 -34.76 4.64 -2.06
CA LEU A 561 -36.01 3.90 -1.83
C LEU A 561 -36.86 3.75 -3.11
N PHE A 562 -36.62 4.59 -4.13
CA PHE A 562 -37.27 4.49 -5.44
C PHE A 562 -36.41 3.77 -6.50
N VAL A 563 -35.18 3.37 -6.19
CA VAL A 563 -34.40 2.48 -7.05
C VAL A 563 -34.90 1.05 -6.83
N ARG A 564 -35.87 0.63 -7.66
CA ARG A 564 -36.11 -0.80 -7.89
C ARG A 564 -34.84 -1.37 -8.52
N VAL A 565 -34.06 -2.10 -7.73
CA VAL A 565 -33.01 -2.98 -8.26
C VAL A 565 -33.72 -3.96 -9.20
N PRO A 566 -33.40 -4.00 -10.50
CA PRO A 566 -33.99 -4.99 -11.37
C PRO A 566 -33.54 -6.36 -10.85
N SER A 567 -34.49 -7.26 -10.62
CA SER A 567 -34.18 -8.65 -10.32
C SER A 567 -33.26 -9.16 -11.42
N LEU A 568 -32.08 -9.68 -11.05
CA LEU A 568 -31.23 -10.50 -11.92
C LEU A 568 -31.93 -11.84 -12.17
N THR A 569 -33.08 -11.78 -12.82
CA THR A 569 -33.63 -12.92 -13.54
C THR A 569 -33.05 -12.80 -14.94
N ALA A 570 -32.20 -13.74 -15.33
CA ALA A 570 -31.74 -13.87 -16.70
C ALA A 570 -32.97 -13.78 -17.62
N LYS A 571 -33.09 -12.71 -18.41
CA LYS A 571 -34.18 -12.60 -19.38
C LYS A 571 -34.01 -13.79 -20.33
N LYS A 572 -35.01 -14.68 -20.40
CA LYS A 572 -35.06 -15.69 -21.45
C LYS A 572 -34.96 -14.98 -22.79
N HIS A 573 -33.97 -15.35 -23.60
CA HIS A 573 -33.81 -14.80 -24.93
C HIS A 573 -35.04 -15.19 -25.77
N VAL A 574 -35.80 -14.18 -26.22
CA VAL A 574 -36.84 -14.36 -27.22
C VAL A 574 -36.13 -14.32 -28.57
N GLU A 575 -36.06 -15.45 -29.25
CA GLU A 575 -35.62 -15.49 -30.65
C GLU A 575 -36.79 -15.03 -31.51
N LEU A 576 -36.74 -13.77 -31.96
CA LEU A 576 -37.74 -13.23 -32.87
C LEU A 576 -37.39 -13.63 -34.30
N SER A 577 -38.20 -14.51 -34.89
CA SER A 577 -38.00 -14.92 -36.28
C SER A 577 -38.31 -13.77 -37.23
N GLN A 578 -37.75 -13.83 -38.44
CA GLN A 578 -37.98 -12.82 -39.47
C GLN A 578 -39.46 -12.75 -39.89
N GLU A 579 -40.13 -13.90 -39.97
CA GLU A 579 -41.54 -14.01 -40.35
C GLU A 579 -42.46 -13.40 -39.28
N ASP A 580 -42.17 -13.69 -38.01
CA ASP A 580 -42.91 -13.13 -36.87
C ASP A 580 -42.81 -11.60 -36.84
N TYR A 581 -41.64 -11.04 -37.15
CA TYR A 581 -41.46 -9.59 -37.20
C TYR A 581 -42.30 -8.96 -38.32
N LEU A 582 -42.30 -9.55 -39.51
CA LEU A 582 -43.05 -9.04 -40.66
C LEU A 582 -44.56 -9.03 -40.39
N ASP A 583 -45.08 -10.06 -39.74
CA ASP A 583 -46.51 -10.17 -39.41
C ASP A 583 -46.92 -9.25 -38.25
N LEU A 584 -46.09 -9.16 -37.20
CA LEU A 584 -46.44 -8.43 -35.98
C LEU A 584 -46.14 -6.92 -36.03
N CYS A 585 -45.11 -6.52 -36.79
CA CYS A 585 -44.51 -5.20 -36.70
C CYS A 585 -44.52 -4.37 -37.98
N VAL A 586 -44.81 -4.96 -39.15
CA VAL A 586 -44.83 -4.19 -40.41
C VAL A 586 -46.27 -3.93 -40.82
N ALA A 587 -46.63 -2.64 -40.89
CA ALA A 587 -47.95 -2.22 -41.37
C ALA A 587 -48.13 -2.59 -42.85
N GLY A 588 -49.30 -3.14 -43.21
CA GLY A 588 -49.68 -3.33 -44.61
C GLY A 588 -49.77 -2.00 -45.36
N GLY A 589 -49.63 -2.01 -46.69
CA GLY A 589 -49.48 -0.80 -47.52
C GLY A 589 -50.61 0.25 -47.46
N SER A 590 -51.70 0.01 -46.73
CA SER A 590 -52.81 0.96 -46.50
C SER A 590 -53.05 1.32 -45.02
N GLU A 591 -52.25 0.81 -44.09
CA GLU A 591 -52.43 1.00 -42.65
C GLU A 591 -51.47 2.04 -42.05
N LEU A 592 -51.89 2.67 -40.94
CA LEU A 592 -51.05 3.59 -40.18
C LEU A 592 -49.92 2.83 -39.48
N THR A 593 -48.69 3.32 -39.59
CA THR A 593 -47.49 2.69 -39.02
C THR A 593 -47.36 2.87 -37.49
N ALA A 594 -47.91 3.97 -36.94
CA ALA A 594 -47.72 4.32 -35.52
C ALA A 594 -48.22 3.28 -34.50
N PRO A 595 -49.38 2.61 -34.68
CA PRO A 595 -49.81 1.51 -33.81
C PRO A 595 -48.83 0.34 -33.75
N TYR A 596 -48.20 0.01 -34.88
CA TYR A 596 -47.20 -1.06 -34.98
C TYR A 596 -45.88 -0.67 -34.31
N GLN A 597 -45.44 0.57 -34.46
CA GLN A 597 -44.28 1.12 -33.71
C GLN A 597 -44.50 1.07 -32.20
N MET A 598 -45.69 1.46 -31.73
CA MET A 598 -46.01 1.42 -30.29
C MET A 598 -46.03 -0.01 -29.75
N ARG A 599 -46.57 -0.98 -30.52
CA ARG A 599 -46.63 -2.40 -30.12
C ARG A 599 -45.25 -3.06 -30.14
N CYS A 600 -44.45 -2.80 -31.16
CA CYS A 600 -43.15 -3.46 -31.35
C CYS A 600 -41.99 -2.78 -30.65
N ARG A 601 -42.24 -1.67 -29.95
CA ARG A 601 -41.27 -1.00 -29.09
C ARG A 601 -40.64 -1.93 -28.05
N ASP A 602 -41.37 -2.94 -27.56
CA ASP A 602 -40.87 -3.88 -26.57
C ASP A 602 -39.76 -4.82 -27.10
N PHE A 603 -39.63 -4.94 -28.43
CA PHE A 603 -38.56 -5.69 -29.09
C PHE A 603 -37.28 -4.86 -29.30
N ILE A 604 -37.28 -3.56 -28.99
CA ILE A 604 -36.05 -2.75 -29.06
C ILE A 604 -35.02 -3.29 -28.06
N GLY A 605 -33.82 -3.57 -28.54
CA GLY A 605 -32.75 -4.19 -27.77
C GLY A 605 -32.73 -5.72 -27.79
N THR A 606 -33.69 -6.39 -28.44
CA THR A 606 -33.58 -7.85 -28.66
C THR A 606 -32.57 -8.17 -29.74
N ARG A 607 -31.85 -9.28 -29.56
CA ARG A 607 -30.93 -9.84 -30.55
C ARG A 607 -31.72 -10.71 -31.53
N VAL A 608 -31.49 -10.52 -32.82
CA VAL A 608 -32.07 -11.35 -33.88
C VAL A 608 -30.97 -11.90 -34.77
N ASN A 609 -31.22 -13.06 -35.35
CA ASN A 609 -30.34 -13.73 -36.31
C ASN A 609 -31.11 -13.91 -37.61
N TRP A 610 -30.87 -13.05 -38.59
CA TRP A 610 -31.60 -13.01 -39.86
C TRP A 610 -30.64 -13.14 -41.04
N THR A 611 -31.22 -13.45 -42.20
CA THR A 611 -30.52 -13.49 -43.48
C THR A 611 -31.05 -12.39 -44.38
N GLY A 612 -30.16 -11.70 -45.08
CA GLY A 612 -30.54 -10.61 -45.99
C GLY A 612 -29.57 -10.49 -47.15
N GLN A 613 -30.03 -9.84 -48.22
CA GLN A 613 -29.22 -9.55 -49.39
C GLN A 613 -28.63 -8.14 -49.29
N VAL A 614 -27.34 -8.00 -49.54
CA VAL A 614 -26.63 -6.73 -49.47
C VAL A 614 -27.11 -5.80 -50.57
N SER A 615 -27.64 -4.64 -50.18
CA SER A 615 -28.00 -3.58 -51.13
C SER A 615 -26.83 -2.62 -51.33
N GLN A 616 -26.24 -2.11 -50.25
CA GLN A 616 -25.08 -1.24 -50.29
C GLN A 616 -24.35 -1.16 -48.94
N VAL A 617 -23.08 -0.77 -48.99
CA VAL A 617 -22.27 -0.40 -47.82
C VAL A 617 -21.92 1.07 -47.94
N LYS A 618 -22.24 1.87 -46.92
CA LYS A 618 -21.92 3.31 -46.88
C LYS A 618 -21.19 3.68 -45.60
N VAL A 619 -20.35 4.71 -45.68
CA VAL A 619 -19.76 5.33 -44.49
C VAL A 619 -20.78 6.32 -43.93
N VAL A 620 -21.10 6.18 -42.64
CA VAL A 620 -22.01 7.07 -41.91
C VAL A 620 -21.25 8.25 -41.34
N GLN A 621 -20.12 7.97 -40.68
CA GLN A 621 -19.34 8.97 -39.97
C GLN A 621 -17.87 8.55 -39.90
N THR A 622 -16.97 9.52 -40.08
CA THR A 622 -15.54 9.37 -39.83
C THR A 622 -15.16 10.27 -38.66
N GLU A 623 -14.66 9.69 -37.57
CA GLU A 623 -14.16 10.43 -36.41
C GLU A 623 -12.64 10.29 -36.30
N ASN A 624 -11.93 11.41 -36.27
CA ASN A 624 -10.50 11.47 -36.03
C ASN A 624 -10.21 12.47 -34.91
N THR A 625 -10.16 11.94 -33.68
CA THR A 625 -9.96 12.76 -32.47
C THR A 625 -8.58 13.42 -32.46
N ALA A 626 -7.54 12.73 -32.95
CA ALA A 626 -6.18 13.26 -33.05
C ALA A 626 -6.12 14.45 -34.00
N GLU A 627 -6.76 14.33 -35.17
CA GLU A 627 -6.85 15.41 -36.14
C GLU A 627 -7.66 16.60 -35.63
N SER A 628 -8.77 16.37 -34.91
CA SER A 628 -9.54 17.45 -34.27
C SER A 628 -8.68 18.28 -33.31
N VAL A 629 -7.82 17.61 -32.53
CA VAL A 629 -6.88 18.27 -31.62
C VAL A 629 -5.77 18.98 -32.38
N ILE A 630 -5.14 18.35 -33.36
CA ILE A 630 -4.02 18.95 -34.12
C ILE A 630 -4.50 20.14 -34.96
N LYS A 631 -5.71 20.09 -35.53
CA LYS A 631 -6.35 21.25 -36.22
C LYS A 631 -6.57 22.45 -35.31
N SER A 632 -6.72 22.25 -34.00
CA SER A 632 -6.88 23.34 -33.04
C SER A 632 -5.57 24.08 -32.68
N LEU A 633 -4.42 23.55 -33.12
CA LEU A 633 -3.10 24.13 -32.87
C LEU A 633 -2.68 25.13 -33.97
N PRO A 634 -1.82 26.12 -33.68
CA PRO A 634 -1.24 26.98 -34.69
C PRO A 634 -0.50 26.18 -35.77
N SER A 635 -0.54 26.64 -37.02
CA SER A 635 0.02 25.94 -38.20
C SER A 635 1.50 25.54 -38.05
N ILE A 636 2.29 26.36 -37.35
CA ILE A 636 3.72 26.15 -37.08
C ILE A 636 3.96 24.86 -36.27
N ILE A 637 3.02 24.48 -35.40
CA ILE A 637 3.10 23.29 -34.56
C ILE A 637 2.29 22.15 -35.19
N ALA A 638 1.14 22.47 -35.80
CA ALA A 638 0.27 21.47 -36.39
C ALA A 638 0.95 20.69 -37.53
N GLN A 639 1.63 21.38 -38.47
CA GLN A 639 2.26 20.74 -39.64
C GLN A 639 3.31 19.66 -39.26
N PRO A 640 4.28 19.94 -38.36
CA PRO A 640 5.19 18.91 -37.89
C PRO A 640 4.48 17.72 -37.24
N LEU A 641 3.42 17.97 -36.46
CA LEU A 641 2.68 16.92 -35.76
C LEU A 641 1.90 15.99 -36.69
N TYR A 642 1.36 16.51 -37.81
CA TYR A 642 0.75 15.66 -38.85
C TYR A 642 1.76 14.66 -39.42
N CYS A 643 3.01 15.04 -39.61
CA CYS A 643 4.04 14.14 -40.14
C CYS A 643 4.68 13.22 -39.09
N ILE A 644 4.69 13.62 -37.82
CA ILE A 644 5.22 12.77 -36.73
C ILE A 644 4.26 11.63 -36.41
N TYR A 645 2.96 11.92 -36.36
CA TYR A 645 1.95 10.94 -35.93
C TYR A 645 1.17 10.30 -37.09
N GLY A 646 1.18 10.97 -38.25
CA GLY A 646 0.54 10.51 -39.47
C GLY A 646 1.52 9.88 -40.46
N ASP A 647 1.02 9.70 -41.68
CA ASP A 647 1.78 9.16 -42.79
C ASP A 647 1.90 10.23 -43.89
N PRO A 648 2.98 10.23 -44.68
CA PRO A 648 3.12 11.15 -45.81
C PRO A 648 2.11 10.80 -46.92
N TRP A 649 1.64 11.82 -47.65
CA TRP A 649 0.89 11.56 -48.89
C TRP A 649 1.80 10.84 -49.91
N PRO A 650 1.30 9.83 -50.63
CA PRO A 650 2.06 9.16 -51.67
C PRO A 650 2.40 10.13 -52.82
N GLU A 651 3.56 9.93 -53.45
CA GLU A 651 3.97 10.72 -54.62
C GLU A 651 2.98 10.49 -55.78
N CYS A 652 2.55 11.57 -56.42
CA CYS A 652 1.55 11.52 -57.48
C CYS A 652 2.16 10.98 -58.79
N ASP A 653 2.13 9.67 -58.97
CA ASP A 653 2.67 9.00 -60.15
C ASP A 653 1.61 8.77 -61.24
N GLU A 654 1.85 9.29 -62.44
CA GLU A 654 0.95 9.18 -63.59
C GLU A 654 0.88 7.76 -64.16
N GLY A 655 1.85 6.89 -63.86
CA GLY A 655 1.92 5.52 -64.37
C GLY A 655 1.17 4.48 -63.53
N THR A 656 1.01 4.71 -62.22
CA THR A 656 0.43 3.74 -61.27
C THR A 656 -0.96 4.12 -60.79
N MET A 657 -1.33 5.39 -60.84
CA MET A 657 -2.61 5.89 -60.32
C MET A 657 -3.70 5.94 -61.40
N SER A 658 -4.95 5.64 -61.02
CA SER A 658 -6.10 5.91 -61.89
C SER A 658 -6.28 7.42 -62.12
N GLU A 659 -6.86 7.82 -63.25
CA GLU A 659 -7.04 9.24 -63.62
C GLU A 659 -7.71 10.08 -62.50
N LYS A 660 -8.70 9.50 -61.80
CA LYS A 660 -9.38 10.14 -60.67
C LYS A 660 -8.49 10.25 -59.42
N ALA A 661 -7.71 9.21 -59.14
CA ALA A 661 -6.78 9.20 -58.00
C ALA A 661 -5.61 10.17 -58.23
N LEU A 662 -5.09 10.23 -59.45
CA LEU A 662 -4.06 11.19 -59.86
C LEU A 662 -4.56 12.64 -59.72
N ARG A 663 -5.80 12.91 -60.14
CA ARG A 663 -6.43 14.22 -59.97
C ARG A 663 -6.61 14.59 -58.49
N HIS A 664 -7.02 13.64 -57.65
CA HIS A 664 -7.13 13.86 -56.20
C HIS A 664 -5.76 14.16 -55.57
N CYS A 665 -4.74 13.39 -55.93
CA CYS A 665 -3.37 13.57 -55.44
C CYS A 665 -2.82 14.96 -55.80
N LYS A 666 -2.93 15.37 -57.08
CA LYS A 666 -2.49 16.71 -57.54
C LYS A 666 -3.21 17.86 -56.81
N LEU A 667 -4.48 17.68 -56.44
CA LEU A 667 -5.22 18.68 -55.66
C LEU A 667 -4.70 18.78 -54.23
N MET A 668 -4.43 17.65 -53.57
CA MET A 668 -3.90 17.64 -52.20
C MET A 668 -2.47 18.18 -52.12
N GLU A 669 -1.65 17.88 -53.13
CA GLU A 669 -0.30 18.43 -53.28
C GLU A 669 -0.35 19.96 -53.46
N SER A 670 -1.24 20.48 -54.31
CA SER A 670 -1.42 21.92 -54.51
C SER A 670 -1.91 22.66 -53.25
N ALA A 671 -2.54 21.95 -52.32
CA ALA A 671 -2.99 22.50 -51.03
C ALA A 671 -1.87 22.54 -49.97
N GLY A 672 -0.65 22.08 -50.29
CA GLY A 672 0.50 22.13 -49.38
C GLY A 672 0.38 21.20 -48.17
N GLN A 673 -0.47 20.17 -48.25
CA GLN A 673 -0.58 19.13 -47.22
C GLN A 673 0.38 17.99 -47.54
N THR A 674 1.44 17.83 -46.74
CA THR A 674 2.48 16.81 -46.97
C THR A 674 2.18 15.50 -46.24
N CYS A 675 1.42 15.53 -45.14
CA CYS A 675 1.14 14.36 -44.30
C CYS A 675 -0.32 14.35 -43.82
N HIS A 676 -0.84 13.17 -43.51
CA HIS A 676 -2.23 12.96 -43.09
C HIS A 676 -2.35 11.97 -41.92
N LEU A 677 -3.47 12.01 -41.20
CA LEU A 677 -3.72 11.14 -40.03
C LEU A 677 -4.72 10.01 -40.28
N HIS A 678 -5.06 9.68 -41.53
CA HIS A 678 -6.09 8.69 -41.87
C HIS A 678 -5.94 7.31 -41.20
N ARG A 679 -4.72 6.91 -40.80
CA ARG A 679 -4.49 5.68 -40.04
C ARG A 679 -5.20 5.66 -38.67
N LEU A 680 -5.49 6.83 -38.11
CA LEU A 680 -6.18 7.01 -36.84
C LEU A 680 -7.68 7.26 -36.99
N ASP A 681 -8.21 7.21 -38.20
CA ASP A 681 -9.64 7.39 -38.46
C ASP A 681 -10.45 6.21 -37.91
N GLN A 682 -11.46 6.51 -37.10
CA GLN A 682 -12.50 5.55 -36.74
C GLN A 682 -13.70 5.77 -37.65
N ILE A 683 -13.98 4.78 -38.51
CA ILE A 683 -15.06 4.86 -39.50
C ILE A 683 -16.26 4.04 -39.02
N SER A 684 -17.43 4.68 -38.99
CA SER A 684 -18.71 4.00 -38.78
C SER A 684 -19.37 3.71 -40.11
N PHE A 685 -19.78 2.48 -40.32
CA PHE A 685 -20.41 1.98 -41.54
C PHE A 685 -21.91 1.73 -41.32
N SER A 686 -22.68 1.85 -42.40
CA SER A 686 -24.06 1.37 -42.49
C SER A 686 -24.13 0.37 -43.62
N LEU A 687 -24.50 -0.85 -43.30
CA LEU A 687 -24.77 -1.93 -44.24
C LEU A 687 -26.28 -2.00 -44.45
N ASP A 688 -26.73 -1.62 -45.63
CA ASP A 688 -28.15 -1.65 -45.99
C ASP A 688 -28.45 -3.00 -46.66
N LEU A 689 -29.41 -3.75 -46.10
CA LEU A 689 -29.84 -5.07 -46.53
C LEU A 689 -31.31 -5.06 -46.94
N SER A 690 -31.66 -5.92 -47.90
CA SER A 690 -33.04 -6.30 -48.20
C SER A 690 -33.32 -7.67 -47.58
N VAL A 691 -34.38 -7.76 -46.78
CA VAL A 691 -34.75 -8.95 -46.02
C VAL A 691 -36.17 -9.36 -46.41
N GLY A 692 -36.42 -10.68 -46.53
CA GLY A 692 -37.74 -11.23 -46.85
C GLY A 692 -38.25 -10.88 -48.24
N GLU A 693 -37.49 -11.23 -49.28
CA GLU A 693 -37.82 -10.95 -50.69
C GLU A 693 -38.01 -9.45 -50.99
N GLY A 694 -37.30 -8.57 -50.27
CA GLY A 694 -37.37 -7.12 -50.47
C GLY A 694 -38.54 -6.42 -49.77
N LYS A 695 -39.29 -7.12 -48.91
CA LYS A 695 -40.38 -6.52 -48.10
C LYS A 695 -39.87 -5.64 -46.96
N LEU A 696 -38.63 -5.84 -46.52
CA LEU A 696 -38.04 -5.15 -45.39
C LEU A 696 -36.65 -4.59 -45.73
N ALA A 697 -36.45 -3.30 -45.49
CA ALA A 697 -35.14 -2.65 -45.59
C ALA A 697 -34.50 -2.61 -44.19
N VAL A 698 -33.28 -3.12 -44.06
CA VAL A 698 -32.56 -3.16 -42.78
C VAL A 698 -31.25 -2.39 -42.92
N ALA A 699 -31.07 -1.35 -42.10
CA ALA A 699 -29.83 -0.60 -42.01
C ALA A 699 -29.05 -1.04 -40.76
N LEU A 700 -27.92 -1.72 -40.97
CA LEU A 700 -27.04 -2.22 -39.91
C LEU A 700 -25.91 -1.23 -39.66
N GLU A 701 -25.93 -0.58 -38.50
CA GLU A 701 -24.85 0.28 -38.01
C GLU A 701 -23.71 -0.58 -37.46
N ALA A 702 -22.52 -0.41 -38.03
CA ALA A 702 -21.31 -1.15 -37.70
C ALA A 702 -20.15 -0.19 -37.40
N ASN A 703 -19.31 -0.55 -36.43
CA ASN A 703 -18.09 0.19 -36.09
C ASN A 703 -16.91 -0.22 -37.00
N ASP A 704 -15.78 0.48 -36.86
CA ASP A 704 -14.58 0.29 -37.68
C ASP A 704 -14.00 -1.15 -37.62
N ALA A 705 -14.32 -1.91 -36.56
CA ALA A 705 -13.93 -3.32 -36.44
C ALA A 705 -14.45 -4.20 -37.60
N PHE A 706 -15.56 -3.80 -38.24
CA PHE A 706 -16.11 -4.51 -39.39
C PHE A 706 -15.59 -3.97 -40.74
N ARG A 707 -14.69 -2.97 -40.76
CA ARG A 707 -14.23 -2.27 -41.98
C ARG A 707 -13.77 -3.22 -43.09
N SER A 708 -12.84 -4.12 -42.79
CA SER A 708 -12.29 -5.04 -43.79
C SER A 708 -13.33 -6.03 -44.34
N ARG A 709 -14.30 -6.43 -43.51
CA ARG A 709 -15.39 -7.34 -43.87
C ARG A 709 -16.44 -6.66 -44.73
N LEU A 710 -16.85 -5.46 -44.33
CA LEU A 710 -17.87 -4.69 -45.04
C LEU A 710 -17.36 -4.21 -46.40
N LEU A 711 -16.08 -3.83 -46.51
CA LEU A 711 -15.46 -3.46 -47.79
C LEU A 711 -15.23 -4.66 -48.71
N ALA A 712 -15.27 -5.89 -48.18
CA ALA A 712 -15.18 -7.10 -48.98
C ALA A 712 -16.52 -7.57 -49.56
N LEU A 713 -17.66 -7.01 -49.13
CA LEU A 713 -18.99 -7.37 -49.61
C LEU A 713 -19.33 -6.64 -50.92
N GLU A 714 -20.11 -7.32 -51.75
CA GLU A 714 -20.63 -6.77 -53.01
C GLU A 714 -22.17 -6.67 -52.96
N PRO A 715 -22.78 -5.70 -53.65
CA PRO A 715 -24.23 -5.65 -53.81
C PRO A 715 -24.76 -6.96 -54.42
N GLY A 716 -25.74 -7.57 -53.77
CA GLY A 716 -26.30 -8.87 -54.15
C GLY A 716 -25.81 -10.06 -53.33
N ASP A 717 -24.76 -9.91 -52.50
CA ASP A 717 -24.29 -10.97 -51.59
C ASP A 717 -25.37 -11.31 -50.53
N ASP A 718 -25.59 -12.59 -50.25
CA ASP A 718 -26.43 -13.06 -49.15
C ASP A 718 -25.59 -13.21 -47.87
N VAL A 719 -26.03 -12.53 -46.82
CA VAL A 719 -25.35 -12.49 -45.53
C VAL A 719 -26.28 -12.95 -44.40
N GLN A 720 -25.74 -13.77 -43.51
CA GLN A 720 -26.30 -14.04 -42.20
C GLN A 720 -25.73 -13.04 -41.20
N PHE A 721 -26.59 -12.37 -40.46
CA PHE A 721 -26.15 -11.38 -39.48
C PHE A 721 -26.87 -11.57 -38.14
N VAL A 722 -26.14 -11.24 -37.08
CA VAL A 722 -26.72 -11.06 -35.74
C VAL A 722 -26.74 -9.57 -35.46
N GLY A 723 -27.93 -9.03 -35.24
CA GLY A 723 -28.16 -7.60 -35.01
C GLY A 723 -28.98 -7.35 -33.75
N THR A 724 -28.80 -6.17 -33.14
CA THR A 724 -29.65 -5.69 -32.05
C THR A 724 -30.60 -4.62 -32.59
N LEU A 725 -31.92 -4.81 -32.44
CA LEU A 725 -32.93 -3.84 -32.92
C LEU A 725 -32.76 -2.49 -32.21
N LEU A 726 -32.57 -1.40 -32.97
CA LEU A 726 -32.52 -0.02 -32.46
C LEU A 726 -33.86 0.71 -32.65
N ASP A 727 -34.59 0.35 -33.69
CA ASP A 727 -35.93 0.84 -34.00
C ASP A 727 -36.86 -0.34 -34.28
N ALA A 728 -38.17 -0.14 -34.16
CA ALA A 728 -39.15 -1.19 -34.42
C ALA A 728 -40.49 -0.64 -34.95
N GLY A 729 -41.16 -1.45 -35.77
CA GLY A 729 -42.50 -1.12 -36.30
C GLY A 729 -42.51 -0.36 -37.62
N THR A 730 -41.41 -0.38 -38.38
CA THR A 730 -41.25 0.30 -39.67
C THR A 730 -40.82 -0.69 -40.75
N SER A 731 -41.06 -0.35 -42.03
CA SER A 731 -40.52 -1.10 -43.17
C SER A 731 -39.02 -0.86 -43.40
N SER A 732 -38.45 0.16 -42.74
CA SER A 732 -37.00 0.45 -42.70
C SER A 732 -36.50 0.44 -41.26
N ILE A 733 -35.76 -0.59 -40.89
CA ILE A 733 -35.33 -0.82 -39.51
C ILE A 733 -33.86 -0.46 -39.36
N LYS A 734 -33.53 0.23 -38.28
CA LYS A 734 -32.13 0.41 -37.87
C LYS A 734 -31.75 -0.63 -36.83
N MET A 735 -30.58 -1.22 -36.99
CA MET A 735 -30.06 -2.20 -36.04
C MET A 735 -28.56 -2.01 -35.85
N LYS A 736 -28.05 -2.43 -34.70
CA LYS A 736 -26.61 -2.46 -34.44
C LYS A 736 -26.04 -3.83 -34.79
N LEU A 737 -25.05 -3.86 -35.67
CA LEU A 737 -24.39 -5.10 -36.09
C LEU A 737 -23.58 -5.71 -34.93
N ARG A 738 -23.69 -7.03 -34.75
CA ARG A 738 -22.90 -7.81 -33.77
C ARG A 738 -22.05 -8.89 -34.43
N SER A 739 -22.61 -9.58 -35.41
CA SER A 739 -21.88 -10.58 -36.18
C SER A 739 -22.40 -10.59 -37.61
N LEU A 740 -21.52 -10.92 -38.55
CA LEU A 740 -21.81 -10.94 -39.98
C LEU A 740 -21.03 -12.09 -40.63
N LYS A 741 -21.74 -12.91 -41.40
CA LYS A 741 -21.19 -14.03 -42.15
C LYS A 741 -21.76 -14.02 -43.55
N CYS A 742 -20.91 -14.08 -44.58
CA CYS A 742 -21.35 -14.21 -45.95
C CYS A 742 -21.68 -15.68 -46.25
N ILE A 743 -22.84 -15.93 -46.84
CA ILE A 743 -23.32 -17.27 -47.20
C ILE A 743 -23.03 -17.55 -48.67
N SER A 744 -23.14 -16.53 -49.55
CA SER A 744 -22.99 -16.72 -51.00
C SER A 744 -21.56 -17.07 -51.43
N ARG A 745 -20.53 -16.60 -50.71
CA ARG A 745 -19.12 -16.87 -51.04
C ARG A 745 -18.22 -16.95 -49.79
N GLN A 746 -17.19 -17.80 -49.85
CA GLN A 746 -16.15 -17.85 -48.81
C GLN A 746 -15.22 -16.65 -48.95
N LEU A 747 -15.20 -15.80 -47.91
CA LEU A 747 -14.30 -14.66 -47.81
C LEU A 747 -13.28 -14.93 -46.69
N PRO A 748 -11.96 -14.97 -46.98
CA PRO A 748 -10.93 -15.29 -45.98
C PRO A 748 -10.90 -14.30 -44.79
N VAL A 749 -11.40 -13.07 -44.99
CA VAL A 749 -11.50 -12.02 -43.95
C VAL A 749 -12.63 -12.30 -42.93
N MET A 750 -13.48 -13.29 -43.19
CA MET A 750 -14.66 -13.62 -42.38
C MET A 750 -14.45 -14.80 -41.42
N GLU A 751 -13.31 -15.48 -41.44
CA GLU A 751 -13.03 -16.64 -40.56
C GLU A 751 -12.63 -16.27 -39.12
N ASP A 752 -12.19 -15.02 -38.87
CA ASP A 752 -11.35 -14.72 -37.70
C ASP A 752 -12.04 -13.97 -36.53
N PHE A 753 -13.33 -14.19 -36.24
CA PHE A 753 -13.86 -13.79 -34.92
C PHE A 753 -14.86 -14.82 -34.36
N GLY A 754 -14.51 -15.36 -33.19
CA GLY A 754 -15.47 -15.91 -32.25
C GLY A 754 -16.48 -14.84 -31.84
N VAL A 755 -17.72 -15.28 -31.62
CA VAL A 755 -18.87 -14.47 -31.21
C VAL A 755 -18.47 -13.46 -30.13
N GLU A 756 -18.87 -12.19 -30.26
CA GLU A 756 -18.78 -11.21 -29.16
C GLU A 756 -19.64 -11.67 -27.96
N ILE A 757 -19.10 -12.58 -27.15
CA ILE A 757 -19.49 -12.87 -25.76
C ILE A 757 -18.32 -12.36 -24.89
N VAL A 758 -17.95 -11.10 -25.06
CA VAL A 758 -16.68 -10.55 -24.54
C VAL A 758 -16.71 -10.29 -23.03
N ASP A 759 -17.87 -10.18 -22.39
CA ASP A 759 -17.89 -9.76 -20.98
C ASP A 759 -17.78 -10.90 -19.96
N GLU A 760 -18.35 -12.08 -20.21
CA GLU A 760 -18.42 -13.16 -19.20
C GLU A 760 -17.22 -14.11 -19.25
N GLU A 761 -16.79 -14.50 -20.46
CA GLU A 761 -15.68 -15.44 -20.67
C GLU A 761 -14.32 -14.78 -20.40
N LEU A 762 -14.17 -13.50 -20.75
CA LEU A 762 -12.99 -12.69 -20.40
C LEU A 762 -12.85 -12.53 -18.88
N LEU A 763 -13.96 -12.27 -18.18
CA LEU A 763 -13.96 -12.16 -16.72
C LEU A 763 -13.57 -13.48 -16.05
N LEU A 764 -14.13 -14.60 -16.52
CA LEU A 764 -13.78 -15.94 -16.05
C LEU A 764 -12.29 -16.25 -16.26
N LYS A 765 -11.76 -15.96 -17.45
CA LYS A 765 -10.33 -16.13 -17.75
C LYS A 765 -9.44 -15.26 -16.87
N MET A 766 -9.76 -13.98 -16.71
CA MET A 766 -9.03 -13.07 -15.82
C MET A 766 -9.05 -13.54 -14.36
N THR A 767 -10.18 -14.03 -13.87
CA THR A 767 -10.29 -14.56 -12.49
C THR A 767 -9.46 -15.82 -12.30
N ALA A 768 -9.45 -16.72 -13.28
CA ALA A 768 -8.70 -17.97 -13.20
C ALA A 768 -7.19 -17.74 -13.27
N ASP A 769 -6.73 -16.83 -14.14
CA ASP A 769 -5.33 -16.40 -14.21
C ASP A 769 -4.88 -15.73 -12.91
N ALA A 770 -5.74 -14.90 -12.30
CA ALA A 770 -5.43 -14.24 -11.03
C ALA A 770 -5.35 -15.24 -9.86
N VAL A 771 -6.23 -16.23 -9.82
CA VAL A 771 -6.20 -17.34 -8.84
C VAL A 771 -4.94 -18.17 -9.02
N ALA A 772 -4.57 -18.49 -10.27
CA ALA A 772 -3.34 -19.21 -10.58
C ALA A 772 -2.10 -18.47 -10.07
N MET A 773 -2.00 -17.18 -10.38
CA MET A 773 -0.87 -16.35 -9.95
C MET A 773 -0.77 -16.24 -8.42
N THR A 774 -1.91 -16.04 -7.75
CA THR A 774 -1.96 -15.95 -6.28
C THR A 774 -1.58 -17.29 -5.62
N PHE A 775 -2.08 -18.41 -6.15
CA PHE A 775 -1.75 -19.74 -5.66
C PHE A 775 -0.26 -20.07 -5.85
N ASN A 776 0.28 -19.72 -7.03
CA ASN A 776 1.66 -19.97 -7.38
C ASN A 776 2.65 -19.07 -6.61
N PHE A 777 2.23 -17.90 -6.11
CA PHE A 777 3.08 -16.96 -5.37
C PHE A 777 3.81 -17.58 -4.15
N GLY A 778 3.19 -18.54 -3.46
CA GLY A 778 3.76 -19.18 -2.27
C GLY A 778 4.10 -20.66 -2.44
N LEU A 779 3.45 -21.36 -3.37
CA LEU A 779 3.46 -22.82 -3.45
C LEU A 779 4.27 -23.37 -4.63
N PHE A 780 4.56 -22.54 -5.64
CA PHE A 780 5.45 -22.91 -6.74
C PHE A 780 6.91 -23.03 -6.23
N PRO A 781 7.73 -24.00 -6.70
CA PRO A 781 7.48 -24.98 -7.77
C PRO A 781 6.80 -26.29 -7.33
N LEU A 782 6.60 -26.50 -6.02
CA LEU A 782 6.08 -27.76 -5.48
C LEU A 782 4.63 -28.03 -5.90
N PHE A 783 3.79 -26.99 -5.86
CA PHE A 783 2.45 -27.01 -6.42
C PHE A 783 2.30 -25.95 -7.49
N SER A 784 1.66 -26.30 -8.59
CA SER A 784 1.25 -25.35 -9.62
C SER A 784 -0.24 -25.49 -9.88
N PHE A 785 -0.94 -24.37 -9.92
CA PHE A 785 -2.33 -24.32 -10.37
C PHE A 785 -2.37 -23.84 -11.83
N SER A 786 -3.01 -24.64 -12.68
CA SER A 786 -3.35 -24.26 -14.06
C SER A 786 -4.85 -24.54 -14.24
N PRO A 787 -5.68 -23.50 -14.41
CA PRO A 787 -7.10 -23.70 -14.63
C PRO A 787 -7.31 -24.43 -15.96
N GLU A 788 -8.18 -25.45 -15.95
CA GLU A 788 -8.70 -26.08 -17.16
C GLU A 788 -9.92 -25.26 -17.61
N LEU A 789 -9.68 -24.18 -18.33
CA LEU A 789 -10.71 -23.34 -18.96
C LEU A 789 -10.81 -23.66 -20.43
#